data_AF-A0A1Q7BSM3-F1
#
_entry.id   AF-A0A1Q7BSM3-F1
#
_cell.length_a   1.000
_cell.length_b   1.000
_cell.length_c   1.000
_cell.angle_alpha   90.00
_cell.angle_beta   90.00
_cell.angle_gamma   90.00
#
_symmetry.space_group_name_H-M   'P 1'
#
loop_
_entity.id
_entity.type
_entity.pdbx_description
1 polymer ?
#
loop_
_entity_poly.entity_id
_entity_poly.type
_entity_poly.pdbx_seq_one_letter_code
_entity_poly.pdbx_strand_id
1 'polypeptide(L)'
;MTSTCTSSCTCGCCEGIRTETPVVVANPPGQPAIAYRTGTYGRFLASMLARLSSPGYPALSSLTVRSPDDPAIALLDDWAIVGDVVTFYTERIANEGYLRTATEDSSLRLLGRLVGYAPRPGIAAGTYLAYTLDKDPTGRDTPVTIPRGSRAQSVPAPGEDAQAYETAEDLVARWSWNDLKIRLRQPIQLTKDDLAQRTQLQLAGAALHLKPGDRLLFVFGTTPGAQELKVVRQAEVDQVSGVTVVSFPAPVGTVELAQDWAALTAAAVQDEMYGRSRIVRRFVDEALAPAPTGPTTPAELAAQADAALHRLAEDATAARPYENVHRWFVESIRPALSAFRDRAVRLAGQAAPAAGTPMFTALGLDRPVRETGDDDGPSDGPAPDPVLRALSAVLGPLRRPPSRPPASARDLQRDPGQLFAPDSDFLPQLLAAVDPRLRDGLYTAWHQVDVTRPLALRGLQALGVVAVPFGATAPLKPDLLQGRLVGQTEWPLTGSQQLDMVIRYHADTPDSGRFHYAEESGGSWGEAPPPPPHEAGVEISFSRGGQVQRSVFLSHGTADQNIHLTVSGDVTLDLTLPPSPDPQIPDQGGVRVDVKRTRGEAGDAVVSITFSRSFAQVSQNILALDAVYDGIAVDSWVVVERPRKGLDPDKGGIGGNRDLARVITTVQEVRTVSLAAFGISGKVTQLVLKDKWLDEADTSLGHIRDATVYARGDALSLATEPVGTDVSGDAIELAQLYDGLTAGRWVVVTGERTDIPGATGVPGTELAMLAAVHQTVDDKRPGDTVHTRLILANKLSYTYRADTVHVYANVVRATQGASRNEPIGSGDASRAGQTFTLFQGPLTWLAADTPLGAASTLEIRVDGVLWHEVDSFAGRGPDERVYVTSTGADGKTRVTFGDGVHGARLPTGSENVRAHYRVGLGHAGNLKAGQITQLASRPLGVSGVNNPLPATGGADPDDARQVRRGIPIAVTALDRLVGVPDYENFARARAGIGRASARQLFDGARQIVHVTIAGAGDIALSDDSDIMTTLRASLGTFGDPQLPVAVAVRDAVLLLVAATIQVAPDYSFELVEPKVRAALYDRLGFAARELGQPAYLSEVVAAAQAVPGVDFVDVDIFTGLCAGLTPERLAERLSGLGPPQPVVPARLATYDVTRYRVAVGGETVETVAAKNAITVDELRALNPDIGATTRTLAAGRVVVVFRGVRPAQLVTLSPALPDTLILKEARP
;
A
#
# COMPACT_ATOMS: atom_id res chain seq x y z
N MET A 1 24.28 -94.44 50.27
CA MET A 1 23.45 -95.23 49.35
C MET A 1 22.92 -94.31 48.26
N THR A 2 23.27 -94.64 47.02
CA THR A 2 22.83 -93.97 45.78
C THR A 2 21.33 -94.14 45.56
N SER A 3 20.61 -93.03 45.42
CA SER A 3 19.33 -93.00 44.70
C SER A 3 19.31 -91.77 43.80
N THR A 4 19.45 -92.02 42.51
CA THR A 4 19.20 -91.11 41.41
C THR A 4 17.70 -90.78 41.36
N CYS A 5 17.30 -89.57 41.72
CA CYS A 5 15.96 -89.06 41.41
C CYS A 5 15.94 -88.51 39.97
N THR A 6 15.41 -89.29 39.05
CA THR A 6 14.99 -88.84 37.71
C THR A 6 13.67 -88.05 37.79
N SER A 7 13.73 -86.83 37.24
CA SER A 7 12.73 -85.91 36.64
C SER A 7 11.20 -85.98 36.86
N SER A 8 10.61 -86.72 37.80
CA SER A 8 9.18 -86.55 38.12
C SER A 8 8.87 -86.88 39.58
N CYS A 9 9.03 -85.91 40.46
CA CYS A 9 8.60 -86.01 41.85
C CYS A 9 7.57 -84.91 42.13
N THR A 10 6.31 -85.30 42.30
CA THR A 10 5.15 -84.43 42.56
C THR A 10 4.84 -84.26 44.06
N CYS A 11 5.69 -84.75 44.97
CA CYS A 11 5.45 -84.73 46.41
C CYS A 11 5.87 -83.44 47.15
N GLY A 12 6.37 -82.42 46.45
CA GLY A 12 6.92 -81.20 47.09
C GLY A 12 8.19 -81.44 47.94
N CYS A 13 8.65 -82.68 48.11
CA CYS A 13 9.78 -83.05 48.96
C CYS A 13 11.14 -82.45 48.52
N CYS A 14 11.20 -81.89 47.31
CA CYS A 14 12.37 -81.23 46.74
C CYS A 14 12.21 -79.71 46.58
N GLU A 15 11.16 -79.13 47.15
CA GLU A 15 10.88 -77.70 47.14
C GLU A 15 11.82 -77.00 48.16
N GLY A 16 12.52 -75.93 47.74
CA GLY A 16 13.45 -75.18 48.60
C GLY A 16 14.88 -75.72 48.71
N ILE A 17 15.26 -76.78 47.97
CA ILE A 17 16.64 -77.35 47.99
C ILE A 17 17.46 -77.07 46.73
N ARG A 18 16.95 -76.29 45.77
CA ARG A 18 17.68 -75.92 44.55
C ARG A 18 18.18 -74.48 44.63
N THR A 19 19.44 -74.27 44.29
CA THR A 19 19.99 -72.91 44.09
C THR A 19 19.47 -72.36 42.77
N GLU A 20 18.77 -71.23 42.83
CA GLU A 20 18.18 -70.54 41.67
C GLU A 20 19.03 -69.36 41.17
N THR A 21 20.06 -68.98 41.93
CA THR A 21 20.98 -67.89 41.61
C THR A 21 22.45 -68.34 41.68
N PRO A 22 23.35 -67.76 40.85
CA PRO A 22 23.06 -66.74 39.84
C PRO A 22 22.36 -67.32 38.60
N VAL A 23 21.38 -66.58 38.08
CA VAL A 23 20.75 -66.86 36.78
C VAL A 23 21.76 -66.57 35.68
N VAL A 24 21.83 -67.44 34.67
CA VAL A 24 22.65 -67.21 33.48
C VAL A 24 22.06 -66.04 32.69
N VAL A 25 22.84 -64.98 32.53
CA VAL A 25 22.46 -63.80 31.76
C VAL A 25 22.72 -64.06 30.28
N ALA A 26 21.66 -63.99 29.45
CA ALA A 26 21.75 -64.10 28.00
C ALA A 26 20.96 -62.98 27.34
N ASN A 27 21.63 -62.15 26.53
CA ASN A 27 21.02 -61.03 25.82
C ASN A 27 21.15 -61.22 24.30
N PRO A 28 20.07 -61.57 23.59
CA PRO A 28 20.08 -61.57 22.13
C PRO A 28 20.43 -60.19 21.55
N PRO A 29 21.09 -60.12 20.38
CA PRO A 29 21.35 -58.84 19.71
C PRO A 29 20.05 -58.09 19.42
N GLY A 30 20.08 -56.77 19.55
CA GLY A 30 18.95 -55.93 19.18
C GLY A 30 17.79 -55.95 20.17
N GLN A 31 18.01 -56.21 21.47
CA GLN A 31 17.01 -56.03 22.54
C GLN A 31 16.93 -54.58 23.07
N PRO A 32 15.73 -54.05 23.43
CA PRO A 32 15.54 -52.64 23.79
C PRO A 32 15.98 -52.33 25.22
N ALA A 33 16.22 -53.37 26.01
CA ALA A 33 16.86 -53.32 27.29
C ALA A 33 17.77 -54.55 27.44
N ILE A 34 18.81 -54.41 28.24
CA ILE A 34 19.70 -55.48 28.67
C ILE A 34 19.14 -56.05 29.96
N ALA A 35 18.85 -57.35 29.96
CA ALA A 35 18.62 -58.10 31.19
C ALA A 35 19.99 -58.40 31.80
N TYR A 36 20.27 -57.88 32.99
CA TYR A 36 21.56 -58.11 33.67
C TYR A 36 21.41 -58.59 35.12
N ARG A 37 20.17 -58.74 35.60
CA ARG A 37 19.94 -59.29 36.93
C ARG A 37 20.29 -60.78 37.01
N THR A 38 21.17 -61.10 37.95
CA THR A 38 21.54 -62.48 38.30
C THR A 38 20.58 -63.12 39.31
N GLY A 39 19.62 -62.36 39.85
CA GLY A 39 18.59 -62.83 40.78
C GLY A 39 17.64 -61.71 41.21
N THR A 40 16.50 -62.09 41.78
CA THR A 40 15.54 -61.22 42.50
C THR A 40 15.54 -61.61 43.97
N TYR A 41 14.97 -60.78 44.85
CA TYR A 41 14.87 -61.06 46.29
C TYR A 41 14.44 -62.51 46.59
N GLY A 42 13.32 -62.96 46.01
CA GLY A 42 12.79 -64.30 46.25
C GLY A 42 13.74 -65.43 45.81
N ARG A 43 14.44 -65.25 44.69
CA ARG A 43 15.39 -66.26 44.18
C ARG A 43 16.69 -66.28 44.98
N PHE A 44 17.15 -65.12 45.45
CA PHE A 44 18.31 -65.02 46.34
C PHE A 44 18.04 -65.70 47.67
N LEU A 45 16.91 -65.36 48.31
CA LEU A 45 16.51 -65.97 49.57
C LEU A 45 16.36 -67.50 49.42
N ALA A 46 15.66 -67.97 48.39
CA ALA A 46 15.53 -69.39 48.11
C ALA A 46 16.89 -70.09 47.93
N SER A 47 17.84 -69.45 47.22
CA SER A 47 19.19 -70.00 47.01
C SER A 47 20.02 -70.04 48.29
N MET A 48 19.90 -69.03 49.15
CA MET A 48 20.59 -68.98 50.45
C MET A 48 20.02 -70.03 51.42
N LEU A 49 18.69 -70.16 51.48
CA LEU A 49 18.02 -71.20 52.27
C LEU A 49 18.40 -72.61 51.81
N ALA A 50 18.46 -72.84 50.49
CA ALA A 50 18.91 -74.12 49.93
C ALA A 50 20.37 -74.45 50.31
N ARG A 51 21.23 -73.44 50.46
CA ARG A 51 22.65 -73.62 50.82
C ARG A 51 22.90 -73.95 52.28
N LEU A 52 22.01 -73.59 53.20
CA LEU A 52 22.12 -73.96 54.63
C LEU A 52 22.20 -75.48 54.82
N SER A 53 21.53 -76.24 53.95
CA SER A 53 21.51 -77.71 53.97
C SER A 53 22.48 -78.35 52.97
N SER A 54 23.37 -77.56 52.36
CA SER A 54 24.31 -78.05 51.34
C SER A 54 25.51 -78.79 51.96
N PRO A 55 25.94 -79.93 51.40
CA PRO A 55 27.19 -80.61 51.80
C PRO A 55 28.45 -79.75 51.67
N GLY A 56 28.40 -78.67 50.87
CA GLY A 56 29.51 -77.73 50.71
C GLY A 56 29.76 -76.82 51.91
N TYR A 57 28.80 -76.72 52.84
CA TYR A 57 28.91 -75.91 54.06
C TYR A 57 28.54 -76.74 55.30
N PRO A 58 29.33 -77.78 55.65
CA PRO A 58 28.96 -78.72 56.71
C PRO A 58 28.80 -78.04 58.07
N ALA A 59 29.51 -76.93 58.32
CA ALA A 59 29.37 -76.13 59.55
C ALA A 59 27.96 -75.52 59.73
N LEU A 60 27.24 -75.28 58.62
CA LEU A 60 25.89 -74.68 58.63
C LEU A 60 24.77 -75.73 58.69
N SER A 61 25.10 -77.02 58.54
CA SER A 61 24.12 -78.12 58.50
C SER A 61 23.27 -78.26 59.78
N SER A 62 23.74 -77.69 60.89
CA SER A 62 23.02 -77.65 62.17
C SER A 62 21.91 -76.59 62.22
N LEU A 63 21.88 -75.62 61.30
CA LEU A 63 20.83 -74.60 61.20
C LEU A 63 19.61 -75.18 60.47
N THR A 64 18.71 -75.80 61.22
CA THR A 64 17.51 -76.51 60.67
C THR A 64 16.22 -75.69 60.71
N VAL A 65 16.18 -74.59 61.47
CA VAL A 65 15.01 -73.69 61.58
C VAL A 65 14.84 -72.88 60.29
N ARG A 66 13.60 -72.72 59.81
CA ARG A 66 13.25 -71.97 58.58
C ARG A 66 12.16 -70.93 58.83
N SER A 67 11.91 -70.57 60.09
CA SER A 67 10.93 -69.55 60.45
C SER A 67 11.46 -68.15 60.12
N PRO A 68 10.64 -67.23 59.59
CA PRO A 68 11.00 -65.83 59.43
C PRO A 68 11.42 -65.15 60.75
N ASP A 69 10.97 -65.66 61.90
CA ASP A 69 11.30 -65.12 63.23
C ASP A 69 12.72 -65.51 63.73
N ASP A 70 13.43 -66.37 62.98
CA ASP A 70 14.78 -66.80 63.35
C ASP A 70 15.83 -65.76 62.89
N PRO A 71 16.72 -65.27 63.78
CA PRO A 71 17.73 -64.26 63.42
C PRO A 71 18.66 -64.67 62.28
N ALA A 72 18.94 -65.97 62.10
CA ALA A 72 19.76 -66.45 60.99
C ALA A 72 19.00 -66.38 59.66
N ILE A 73 17.68 -66.58 59.68
CA ILE A 73 16.83 -66.44 58.49
C ILE A 73 16.62 -64.96 58.17
N ALA A 74 16.40 -64.10 59.17
CA ALA A 74 16.35 -62.65 59.00
C ALA A 74 17.63 -62.09 58.36
N LEU A 75 18.82 -62.61 58.75
CA LEU A 75 20.08 -62.21 58.11
C LEU A 75 20.16 -62.64 56.63
N LEU A 76 19.64 -63.82 56.28
CA LEU A 76 19.56 -64.23 54.86
C LEU A 76 18.55 -63.40 54.08
N ASP A 77 17.47 -63.00 54.73
CA ASP A 77 16.45 -62.10 54.19
C ASP A 77 17.03 -60.72 53.84
N ASP A 78 17.74 -60.11 54.79
CA ASP A 78 18.46 -58.85 54.61
C ASP A 78 19.46 -58.94 53.45
N TRP A 79 20.24 -60.03 53.37
CA TRP A 79 21.19 -60.24 52.29
C TRP A 79 20.51 -60.49 50.93
N ALA A 80 19.33 -61.09 50.91
CA ALA A 80 18.54 -61.24 49.69
C ALA A 80 18.02 -59.90 49.18
N ILE A 81 17.62 -58.99 50.08
CA ILE A 81 17.26 -57.60 49.74
C ILE A 81 18.46 -56.86 49.16
N VAL A 82 19.62 -56.93 49.81
CA VAL A 82 20.87 -56.34 49.30
C VAL A 82 21.19 -56.88 47.91
N GLY A 83 21.06 -58.19 47.70
CA GLY A 83 21.25 -58.85 46.41
C GLY A 83 20.34 -58.28 45.32
N ASP A 84 19.04 -58.15 45.59
CA ASP A 84 18.08 -57.60 44.63
C ASP A 84 18.35 -56.12 44.30
N VAL A 85 18.69 -55.31 45.31
CA VAL A 85 19.01 -53.89 45.12
C VAL A 85 20.29 -53.73 44.29
N VAL A 86 21.35 -54.48 44.59
CA VAL A 86 22.61 -54.39 43.85
C VAL A 86 22.44 -54.85 42.40
N THR A 87 21.74 -55.96 42.15
CA THR A 87 21.50 -56.42 40.77
C THR A 87 20.55 -55.50 40.01
N PHE A 88 19.57 -54.89 40.69
CA PHE A 88 18.71 -53.84 40.14
C PHE A 88 19.55 -52.68 39.58
N TYR A 89 20.45 -52.11 40.39
CA TYR A 89 21.27 -50.97 39.95
C TYR A 89 22.29 -51.36 38.89
N THR A 90 22.89 -52.54 39.01
CA THR A 90 23.85 -53.03 38.01
C THR A 90 23.18 -53.19 36.64
N GLU A 91 21.94 -53.66 36.59
CA GLU A 91 21.16 -53.73 35.36
C GLU A 91 20.86 -52.35 34.78
N ARG A 92 20.49 -51.37 35.60
CA ARG A 92 20.28 -50.00 35.13
C ARG A 92 21.57 -49.41 34.55
N ILE A 93 22.70 -49.56 35.23
CA ILE A 93 24.02 -49.13 34.75
C ILE A 93 24.38 -49.81 33.42
N ALA A 94 24.13 -51.12 33.29
CA ALA A 94 24.39 -51.85 32.04
C ALA A 94 23.55 -51.30 30.87
N ASN A 95 22.30 -50.92 31.13
CA ASN A 95 21.44 -50.28 30.12
C ASN A 95 21.97 -48.91 29.68
N GLU A 96 22.54 -48.11 30.60
CA GLU A 96 23.16 -46.81 30.27
C GLU A 96 24.43 -46.91 29.40
N GLY A 97 25.05 -48.09 29.30
CA GLY A 97 26.31 -48.29 28.56
C GLY A 97 26.19 -48.31 27.03
N TYR A 98 24.98 -48.39 26.46
CA TYR A 98 24.78 -48.48 25.01
C TYR A 98 23.76 -47.45 24.51
N LEU A 99 24.03 -46.88 23.33
CA LEU A 99 23.20 -45.85 22.70
C LEU A 99 21.71 -46.22 22.60
N ARG A 100 21.44 -47.50 22.37
CA ARG A 100 20.10 -48.02 22.15
C ARG A 100 19.29 -48.20 23.44
N THR A 101 19.98 -48.54 24.54
CA THR A 101 19.37 -48.97 25.80
C THR A 101 19.48 -47.92 26.90
N ALA A 102 20.37 -46.93 26.73
CA ALA A 102 20.50 -45.83 27.68
C ALA A 102 19.15 -45.16 27.88
N THR A 103 18.88 -44.51 29.00
CA THR A 103 17.64 -43.78 29.24
C THR A 103 17.93 -42.39 29.76
N GLU A 104 19.07 -42.18 30.41
CA GLU A 104 19.49 -40.88 30.89
C GLU A 104 20.14 -40.04 29.77
N ASP A 105 19.78 -38.76 29.73
CA ASP A 105 20.34 -37.77 28.80
C ASP A 105 21.85 -37.59 29.02
N SER A 106 22.31 -37.63 30.28
CA SER A 106 23.72 -37.60 30.67
C SER A 106 24.52 -38.72 30.00
N SER A 107 24.04 -39.95 30.06
CA SER A 107 24.67 -41.13 29.45
C SER A 107 24.77 -40.97 27.93
N LEU A 108 23.69 -40.53 27.28
CA LEU A 108 23.68 -40.30 25.82
C LEU A 108 24.70 -39.26 25.40
N ARG A 109 24.82 -38.15 26.15
CA ARG A 109 25.82 -37.10 25.89
C ARG A 109 27.24 -37.62 26.04
N LEU A 110 27.51 -38.43 27.07
CA LEU A 110 28.81 -39.03 27.29
C LEU A 110 29.17 -40.03 26.18
N LEU A 111 28.22 -40.87 25.78
CA LEU A 111 28.39 -41.79 24.65
C LEU A 111 28.63 -41.05 23.33
N GLY A 112 27.92 -39.94 23.09
CA GLY A 112 28.15 -39.09 21.92
C GLY A 112 29.53 -38.45 21.90
N ARG A 113 30.01 -37.97 23.06
CA ARG A 113 31.35 -37.38 23.19
C ARG A 113 32.48 -38.35 22.84
N LEU A 114 32.30 -39.66 23.06
CA LEU A 114 33.29 -40.68 22.65
C LEU A 114 33.58 -40.66 21.15
N VAL A 115 32.60 -40.22 20.34
CA VAL A 115 32.73 -40.12 18.88
C VAL A 115 32.75 -38.67 18.39
N GLY A 116 33.01 -37.70 19.28
CA GLY A 116 33.06 -36.28 18.94
C GLY A 116 31.70 -35.63 18.67
N TYR A 117 30.58 -36.30 18.99
CA TYR A 117 29.24 -35.72 18.80
C TYR A 117 28.81 -34.88 20.02
N ALA A 118 28.38 -33.65 19.74
CA ALA A 118 27.66 -32.80 20.68
C ALA A 118 26.18 -32.66 20.23
N PRO A 119 25.21 -32.77 21.16
CA PRO A 119 23.81 -32.49 20.84
C PRO A 119 23.65 -31.08 20.26
N ARG A 120 22.80 -30.95 19.24
CA ARG A 120 22.62 -29.66 18.57
C ARG A 120 21.92 -28.69 19.54
N PRO A 121 22.43 -27.47 19.69
CA PRO A 121 21.78 -26.47 20.51
C PRO A 121 20.50 -25.97 19.85
N GLY A 122 19.64 -25.32 20.64
CA GLY A 122 18.50 -24.59 20.08
C GLY A 122 18.96 -23.29 19.41
N ILE A 123 18.30 -22.91 18.32
CA ILE A 123 18.62 -21.73 17.52
C ILE A 123 17.62 -20.60 17.84
N ALA A 124 18.13 -19.37 17.88
CA ALA A 124 17.32 -18.17 18.03
C ALA A 124 16.54 -17.84 16.74
N ALA A 125 15.30 -17.39 16.88
CA ALA A 125 14.54 -16.85 15.74
C ALA A 125 15.14 -15.51 15.25
N GLY A 126 15.02 -15.25 13.94
CA GLY A 126 15.49 -14.04 13.28
C GLY A 126 14.38 -13.28 12.57
N THR A 127 14.48 -11.94 12.53
CA THR A 127 13.55 -11.05 11.80
C THR A 127 14.21 -9.70 11.49
N TYR A 128 13.46 -8.79 10.89
CA TYR A 128 13.85 -7.39 10.69
C TYR A 128 12.92 -6.46 11.47
N LEU A 129 13.51 -5.52 12.21
CA LEU A 129 12.79 -4.50 12.96
C LEU A 129 12.79 -3.20 12.18
N ALA A 130 11.61 -2.58 12.07
CA ALA A 130 11.42 -1.22 11.59
C ALA A 130 11.23 -0.31 12.80
N TYR A 131 12.13 0.66 12.98
CA TYR A 131 12.05 1.64 14.07
C TYR A 131 11.34 2.92 13.63
N THR A 132 10.56 3.49 14.55
CA THR A 132 9.87 4.77 14.36
C THR A 132 10.51 5.81 15.27
N LEU A 133 10.88 6.96 14.71
CA LEU A 133 11.44 8.11 15.42
C LEU A 133 10.43 9.26 15.48
N ASP A 134 10.45 10.05 16.54
CA ASP A 134 9.62 11.26 16.59
C ASP A 134 10.21 12.37 15.70
N LYS A 135 9.31 13.14 15.07
CA LYS A 135 9.72 14.31 14.30
C LYS A 135 10.29 15.37 15.24
N ASP A 136 11.48 15.87 14.93
CA ASP A 136 12.10 16.97 15.68
C ASP A 136 11.19 18.22 15.63
N PRO A 137 10.85 18.85 16.77
CA PRO A 137 10.06 20.08 16.81
C PRO A 137 10.66 21.24 16.00
N THR A 138 11.98 21.25 15.81
CA THR A 138 12.69 22.25 14.98
C THR A 138 12.62 21.96 13.48
N GLY A 139 12.07 20.80 13.10
CA GLY A 139 11.96 20.34 11.72
C GLY A 139 13.25 19.75 11.13
N ARG A 140 14.34 19.67 11.91
CA ARG A 140 15.60 19.08 11.47
C ARG A 140 15.50 17.55 11.38
N ASP A 141 16.07 16.97 10.32
CA ASP A 141 16.11 15.52 10.13
C ASP A 141 17.45 14.95 10.59
N THR A 142 17.67 15.01 11.91
CA THR A 142 18.92 14.60 12.54
C THR A 142 19.06 13.07 12.56
N PRO A 143 20.19 12.51 12.08
CA PRO A 143 20.43 11.08 12.17
C PRO A 143 20.63 10.63 13.63
N VAL A 144 19.92 9.57 14.01
CA VAL A 144 20.01 8.92 15.32
C VAL A 144 20.63 7.54 15.14
N THR A 145 21.61 7.19 15.98
CA THR A 145 22.17 5.83 15.97
C THR A 145 21.45 4.96 16.98
N ILE A 146 20.82 3.89 16.49
CA ILE A 146 20.27 2.80 17.29
C ILE A 146 21.39 1.75 17.39
N PRO A 147 22.04 1.61 18.56
CA PRO A 147 23.19 0.73 18.68
C PRO A 147 22.80 -0.73 18.53
N ARG A 148 23.75 -1.56 18.08
CA ARG A 148 23.69 -3.02 18.19
C ARG A 148 23.37 -3.42 19.63
N GLY A 149 22.50 -4.41 19.79
CA GLY A 149 22.04 -4.86 21.11
C GLY A 149 20.86 -4.05 21.66
N SER A 150 20.32 -3.09 20.89
CA SER A 150 19.07 -2.42 21.26
C SER A 150 17.93 -3.44 21.31
N ARG A 151 17.15 -3.41 22.40
CA ARG A 151 16.14 -4.40 22.74
C ARG A 151 14.73 -3.96 22.35
N ALA A 152 14.03 -4.88 21.69
CA ALA A 152 12.59 -4.87 21.52
C ALA A 152 12.00 -6.16 22.10
N GLN A 153 10.70 -6.19 22.40
CA GLN A 153 10.04 -7.38 22.90
C GLN A 153 8.62 -7.52 22.36
N SER A 154 8.13 -8.76 22.34
CA SER A 154 6.75 -9.05 21.96
C SER A 154 5.76 -8.67 23.05
N VAL A 155 4.52 -8.45 22.64
CA VAL A 155 3.37 -8.44 23.56
C VAL A 155 2.88 -9.88 23.70
N PRO A 156 3.01 -10.51 24.88
CA PRO A 156 2.60 -11.90 25.06
C PRO A 156 1.08 -12.05 25.02
N ALA A 157 0.61 -13.19 24.52
CA ALA A 157 -0.79 -13.59 24.72
C ALA A 157 -1.02 -14.04 26.19
N PRO A 158 -2.28 -14.16 26.66
CA PRO A 158 -2.56 -14.65 28.00
C PRO A 158 -1.93 -16.03 28.25
N GLY A 159 -1.02 -16.12 29.23
CA GLY A 159 -0.31 -17.34 29.59
C GLY A 159 1.04 -17.57 28.87
N GLU A 160 1.48 -16.63 28.02
CA GLU A 160 2.79 -16.67 27.36
C GLU A 160 3.79 -15.68 27.99
N ASP A 161 5.08 -15.96 27.82
CA ASP A 161 6.15 -15.05 28.21
C ASP A 161 6.55 -14.11 27.06
N ALA A 162 6.87 -12.86 27.38
CA ALA A 162 7.37 -11.90 26.42
C ALA A 162 8.72 -12.35 25.84
N GLN A 163 8.84 -12.29 24.51
CA GLN A 163 10.04 -12.71 23.79
C GLN A 163 10.88 -11.49 23.43
N ALA A 164 12.12 -11.45 23.92
CA ALA A 164 13.05 -10.36 23.67
C ALA A 164 13.85 -10.56 22.38
N TYR A 165 14.12 -9.46 21.69
CA TYR A 165 14.89 -9.37 20.46
C TYR A 165 15.93 -8.27 20.57
N GLU A 166 17.11 -8.49 19.99
CA GLU A 166 18.19 -7.49 19.92
C GLU A 166 18.60 -7.22 18.48
N THR A 167 18.90 -5.95 18.18
CA THR A 167 19.47 -5.52 16.89
C THR A 167 20.85 -6.13 16.68
N ALA A 168 21.11 -6.65 15.50
CA ALA A 168 22.35 -7.34 15.16
C ALA A 168 23.52 -6.40 14.83
N GLU A 169 23.21 -5.18 14.40
CA GLU A 169 24.16 -4.15 13.97
C GLU A 169 23.67 -2.74 14.36
N ASP A 170 24.57 -1.76 14.28
CA ASP A 170 24.21 -0.36 14.47
C ASP A 170 23.36 0.13 13.29
N LEU A 171 22.24 0.78 13.59
CA LEU A 171 21.37 1.38 12.60
C LEU A 171 21.39 2.89 12.73
N VAL A 172 21.84 3.59 11.69
CA VAL A 172 21.55 5.02 11.54
C VAL A 172 20.12 5.15 11.04
N ALA A 173 19.27 5.81 11.82
CA ALA A 173 17.85 6.02 11.57
C ALA A 173 17.52 7.52 11.51
N ARG A 174 16.45 7.86 10.79
CA ARG A 174 15.95 9.25 10.64
C ARG A 174 14.43 9.25 10.70
N TRP A 175 13.82 10.33 11.20
CA TRP A 175 12.35 10.38 11.28
C TRP A 175 11.72 10.46 9.88
N SER A 176 12.39 11.08 8.90
CA SER A 176 11.94 11.11 7.51
C SER A 176 11.89 9.71 6.87
N TRP A 177 12.67 8.75 7.39
CA TRP A 177 12.74 7.36 6.92
C TRP A 177 11.76 6.41 7.62
N ASN A 178 10.92 6.93 8.51
CA ASN A 178 9.87 6.15 9.16
C ASN A 178 8.88 5.58 8.15
N ASP A 179 8.56 6.32 7.09
CA ASP A 179 7.66 5.88 6.02
C ASP A 179 7.89 6.73 4.78
N LEU A 180 8.69 6.23 3.84
CA LEU A 180 9.02 6.93 2.61
C LEU A 180 7.77 6.99 1.72
N LYS A 181 7.23 8.20 1.56
CA LYS A 181 5.98 8.43 0.83
C LYS A 181 6.16 8.16 -0.66
N ILE A 182 5.36 7.25 -1.20
CA ILE A 182 5.28 6.97 -2.64
C ILE A 182 4.68 8.18 -3.36
N ARG A 183 5.14 8.41 -4.59
CA ARG A 183 4.60 9.44 -5.47
C ARG A 183 3.21 9.05 -5.97
N LEU A 184 2.17 9.54 -5.32
CA LEU A 184 0.77 9.29 -5.70
C LEU A 184 0.20 10.31 -6.69
N ARG A 185 0.83 11.49 -6.79
CA ARG A 185 0.33 12.58 -7.63
C ARG A 185 1.44 13.32 -8.35
N GLN A 186 1.07 14.01 -9.42
CA GLN A 186 1.95 14.81 -10.26
C GLN A 186 1.32 16.16 -10.64
N PRO A 187 2.12 17.22 -10.81
CA PRO A 187 1.63 18.52 -11.28
C PRO A 187 0.93 18.44 -12.63
N ILE A 188 -0.11 19.26 -12.81
CA ILE A 188 -0.84 19.40 -14.07
C ILE A 188 -0.59 20.77 -14.68
N GLN A 189 -0.24 20.80 -15.97
CA GLN A 189 -0.18 22.05 -16.71
C GLN A 189 -1.59 22.43 -17.15
N LEU A 190 -2.11 23.54 -16.62
CA LEU A 190 -3.34 24.15 -17.10
C LEU A 190 -3.00 25.41 -17.87
N THR A 191 -3.25 25.44 -19.18
CA THR A 191 -3.17 26.66 -19.99
C THR A 191 -4.55 27.32 -20.12
N LYS A 192 -4.57 28.55 -20.64
CA LYS A 192 -5.83 29.28 -20.87
C LYS A 192 -6.74 28.55 -21.87
N ASP A 193 -6.16 27.99 -22.93
CA ASP A 193 -6.90 27.25 -23.96
C ASP A 193 -7.45 25.94 -23.41
N ASP A 194 -6.68 25.23 -22.56
CA ASP A 194 -7.16 24.02 -21.87
C ASP A 194 -8.36 24.34 -20.97
N LEU A 195 -8.29 25.43 -20.20
CA LEU A 195 -9.39 25.88 -19.33
C LEU A 195 -10.64 26.26 -20.13
N ALA A 196 -10.49 26.77 -21.35
CA ALA A 196 -11.62 27.08 -22.21
C ALA A 196 -12.40 25.81 -22.63
N GLN A 197 -11.69 24.70 -22.83
CA GLN A 197 -12.27 23.42 -23.28
C GLN A 197 -12.74 22.50 -22.13
N ARG A 198 -12.27 22.72 -20.90
CA ARG A 198 -12.64 21.89 -19.74
C ARG A 198 -14.02 22.24 -19.18
N THR A 199 -14.84 21.20 -18.99
CA THR A 199 -16.14 21.28 -18.31
C THR A 199 -16.04 21.00 -16.81
N GLN A 200 -14.92 20.46 -16.35
CA GLN A 200 -14.69 20.14 -14.96
C GLN A 200 -13.21 20.26 -14.60
N LEU A 201 -12.93 20.54 -13.33
CA LEU A 201 -11.58 20.66 -12.81
C LEU A 201 -11.55 20.25 -11.33
N GLN A 202 -10.45 19.63 -10.91
CA GLN A 202 -10.26 19.22 -9.52
C GLN A 202 -9.41 20.25 -8.78
N LEU A 203 -9.89 20.70 -7.63
CA LEU A 203 -9.22 21.66 -6.74
C LEU A 203 -8.73 20.95 -5.49
N ALA A 204 -7.54 21.33 -5.02
CA ALA A 204 -6.96 20.74 -3.81
C ALA A 204 -7.74 21.19 -2.56
N GLY A 205 -8.18 20.24 -1.74
CA GLY A 205 -8.93 20.48 -0.51
C GLY A 205 -10.41 20.07 -0.60
N ALA A 206 -10.92 19.43 0.45
CA ALA A 206 -12.31 18.97 0.55
C ALA A 206 -13.26 20.00 1.21
N ALA A 207 -12.73 21.09 1.78
CA ALA A 207 -13.50 22.09 2.55
C ALA A 207 -13.46 23.49 1.93
N LEU A 208 -13.56 23.58 0.59
CA LEU A 208 -13.46 24.86 -0.13
C LEU A 208 -14.76 25.69 -0.10
N HIS A 209 -15.86 25.14 0.42
CA HIS A 209 -17.18 25.79 0.56
C HIS A 209 -17.73 26.47 -0.71
N LEU A 210 -17.29 26.03 -1.90
CA LEU A 210 -17.74 26.56 -3.18
C LEU A 210 -19.20 26.18 -3.48
N LYS A 211 -19.97 27.15 -3.98
CA LYS A 211 -21.39 26.99 -4.33
C LYS A 211 -21.63 27.27 -5.82
N PRO A 212 -22.70 26.69 -6.40
CA PRO A 212 -23.17 27.11 -7.72
C PRO A 212 -23.36 28.64 -7.79
N GLY A 213 -22.76 29.27 -8.79
CA GLY A 213 -22.76 30.72 -8.99
C GLY A 213 -21.46 31.43 -8.58
N ASP A 214 -20.61 30.78 -7.78
CA ASP A 214 -19.32 31.36 -7.35
C ASP A 214 -18.40 31.61 -8.56
N ARG A 215 -17.58 32.66 -8.45
CA ARG A 215 -16.66 33.08 -9.51
C ARG A 215 -15.24 32.65 -9.20
N LEU A 216 -14.67 31.82 -10.07
CA LEU A 216 -13.27 31.43 -10.03
C LEU A 216 -12.47 32.24 -11.04
N LEU A 217 -11.49 32.98 -10.56
CA LEU A 217 -10.56 33.76 -11.37
C LEU A 217 -9.25 32.98 -11.56
N PHE A 218 -8.97 32.60 -12.79
CA PHE A 218 -7.73 31.95 -13.21
C PHE A 218 -6.76 33.02 -13.75
N VAL A 219 -5.58 33.11 -13.16
CA VAL A 219 -4.58 34.13 -13.46
C VAL A 219 -3.38 33.48 -14.14
N PHE A 220 -3.23 33.67 -15.45
CA PHE A 220 -2.07 33.19 -16.22
C PHE A 220 -0.99 34.28 -16.37
N GLY A 221 -1.35 35.54 -16.17
CA GLY A 221 -0.46 36.70 -16.21
C GLY A 221 -1.10 37.94 -15.60
N THR A 222 -0.38 39.08 -15.60
CA THR A 222 -0.84 40.37 -15.04
C THR A 222 -1.30 41.38 -16.09
N THR A 223 -1.13 41.07 -17.37
CA THR A 223 -1.61 41.88 -18.50
C THR A 223 -3.09 41.63 -18.74
N PRO A 224 -3.87 42.65 -19.17
CA PRO A 224 -5.26 42.46 -19.56
C PRO A 224 -5.40 41.33 -20.59
N GLY A 225 -6.38 40.44 -20.38
CA GLY A 225 -6.61 39.28 -21.24
C GLY A 225 -5.83 38.02 -20.87
N ALA A 226 -4.91 38.08 -19.91
CA ALA A 226 -4.22 36.91 -19.36
C ALA A 226 -4.94 36.28 -18.15
N GLN A 227 -6.13 36.77 -17.82
CA GLN A 227 -7.00 36.24 -16.77
C GLN A 227 -8.28 35.68 -17.40
N GLU A 228 -8.84 34.64 -16.79
CA GLU A 228 -10.07 34.00 -17.24
C GLU A 228 -11.01 33.82 -16.03
N LEU A 229 -12.26 34.25 -16.17
CA LEU A 229 -13.27 34.11 -15.12
C LEU A 229 -14.22 32.96 -15.49
N LYS A 230 -14.34 31.96 -14.62
CA LYS A 230 -15.32 30.87 -14.76
C LYS A 230 -16.36 30.94 -13.66
N VAL A 231 -17.57 30.52 -13.98
CA VAL A 231 -18.68 30.41 -13.04
C VAL A 231 -18.82 28.94 -12.63
N VAL A 232 -18.84 28.66 -11.33
CA VAL A 232 -19.09 27.33 -10.81
C VAL A 232 -20.54 26.96 -11.12
N ARG A 233 -20.76 25.88 -11.88
CA ARG A 233 -22.08 25.30 -12.11
C ARG A 233 -22.46 24.37 -10.95
N GLN A 234 -21.52 23.53 -10.55
CA GLN A 234 -21.67 22.53 -9.49
C GLN A 234 -20.30 22.30 -8.85
N ALA A 235 -20.29 21.99 -7.56
CA ALA A 235 -19.09 21.62 -6.83
C ALA A 235 -19.40 20.38 -6.00
N GLU A 236 -18.62 19.32 -6.19
CA GLU A 236 -18.74 18.06 -5.46
C GLU A 236 -17.48 17.80 -4.67
N VAL A 237 -17.64 17.39 -3.42
CA VAL A 237 -16.53 17.12 -2.52
C VAL A 237 -16.22 15.63 -2.56
N ASP A 238 -15.01 15.27 -2.98
CA ASP A 238 -14.48 13.91 -2.82
C ASP A 238 -13.58 13.88 -1.58
N GLN A 239 -14.14 13.35 -0.50
CA GLN A 239 -13.42 13.25 0.78
C GLN A 239 -12.31 12.20 0.76
N VAL A 240 -12.40 11.18 -0.09
CA VAL A 240 -11.41 10.10 -0.14
C VAL A 240 -10.14 10.61 -0.79
N SER A 241 -10.27 11.31 -1.92
CA SER A 241 -9.13 11.89 -2.61
C SER A 241 -8.76 13.29 -2.11
N GLY A 242 -9.53 13.86 -1.17
CA GLY A 242 -9.26 15.16 -0.57
C GLY A 242 -9.32 16.32 -1.57
N VAL A 243 -10.17 16.22 -2.59
CA VAL A 243 -10.33 17.25 -3.65
C VAL A 243 -11.78 17.72 -3.75
N THR A 244 -11.97 18.91 -4.29
CA THR A 244 -13.29 19.42 -4.70
C THR A 244 -13.34 19.43 -6.24
N VAL A 245 -14.27 18.68 -6.82
CA VAL A 245 -14.52 18.66 -8.26
C VAL A 245 -15.48 19.80 -8.59
N VAL A 246 -15.00 20.82 -9.31
CA VAL A 246 -15.82 21.92 -9.80
C VAL A 246 -16.20 21.69 -11.25
N SER A 247 -17.48 21.79 -11.56
CA SER A 247 -18.03 21.74 -12.91
C SER A 247 -18.30 23.16 -13.40
N PHE A 248 -17.99 23.42 -14.66
CA PHE A 248 -18.30 24.65 -15.37
C PHE A 248 -19.46 24.40 -16.35
N PRO A 249 -20.21 25.43 -16.74
CA PRO A 249 -21.12 25.34 -17.88
C PRO A 249 -20.38 24.79 -19.10
N ALA A 250 -21.01 23.86 -19.83
CA ALA A 250 -20.38 23.26 -21.00
C ALA A 250 -19.93 24.35 -21.99
N PRO A 251 -18.72 24.27 -22.57
CA PRO A 251 -18.41 25.10 -23.73
C PRO A 251 -19.45 24.78 -24.80
N VAL A 252 -19.85 25.78 -25.58
CA VAL A 252 -20.98 25.75 -26.53
C VAL A 252 -20.89 24.61 -27.60
N GLY A 253 -19.82 23.82 -27.61
CA GLY A 253 -19.48 22.82 -28.64
C GLY A 253 -20.18 21.44 -28.60
N THR A 254 -20.88 21.02 -27.53
CA THR A 254 -21.64 19.73 -27.59
C THR A 254 -22.90 19.83 -28.44
N VAL A 255 -23.54 21.00 -28.45
CA VAL A 255 -24.66 21.29 -29.35
C VAL A 255 -24.16 21.43 -30.79
N GLU A 256 -22.98 22.04 -30.99
CA GLU A 256 -22.35 22.13 -32.31
C GLU A 256 -21.96 20.76 -32.89
N LEU A 257 -21.44 19.79 -32.10
CA LEU A 257 -21.12 18.46 -32.63
C LEU A 257 -22.37 17.69 -33.09
N ALA A 258 -23.47 17.78 -32.35
CA ALA A 258 -24.74 17.19 -32.78
C ALA A 258 -25.29 17.89 -34.05
N GLN A 259 -25.13 19.21 -34.14
CA GLN A 259 -25.48 20.00 -35.32
C GLN A 259 -24.56 19.69 -36.52
N ASP A 260 -23.27 19.47 -36.30
CA ASP A 260 -22.26 19.13 -37.31
C ASP A 260 -22.53 17.73 -37.89
N TRP A 261 -22.86 16.75 -37.04
CA TRP A 261 -23.28 15.42 -37.49
C TRP A 261 -24.58 15.50 -38.29
N ALA A 262 -25.57 16.26 -37.79
CA ALA A 262 -26.82 16.49 -38.50
C ALA A 262 -26.61 17.20 -39.85
N ALA A 263 -25.69 18.17 -39.90
CA ALA A 263 -25.34 18.90 -41.12
C ALA A 263 -24.59 18.00 -42.11
N LEU A 264 -23.67 17.15 -41.65
CA LEU A 264 -22.96 16.16 -42.45
C LEU A 264 -23.95 15.17 -43.09
N THR A 265 -24.87 14.63 -42.28
CA THR A 265 -25.90 13.70 -42.76
C THR A 265 -26.86 14.39 -43.73
N ALA A 266 -27.28 15.63 -43.45
CA ALA A 266 -28.12 16.40 -44.35
C ALA A 266 -27.43 16.70 -45.68
N ALA A 267 -26.15 17.07 -45.66
CA ALA A 267 -25.34 17.29 -46.87
C ALA A 267 -25.21 16.01 -47.70
N ALA A 268 -24.98 14.86 -47.06
CA ALA A 268 -24.88 13.57 -47.73
C ALA A 268 -26.22 13.13 -48.37
N VAL A 269 -27.36 13.45 -47.75
CA VAL A 269 -28.71 13.18 -48.30
C VAL A 269 -29.06 14.12 -49.47
N GLN A 270 -28.58 15.36 -49.44
CA GLN A 270 -28.82 16.36 -50.49
C GLN A 270 -27.90 16.21 -51.71
N ASP A 271 -26.84 15.41 -51.62
CA ASP A 271 -25.91 15.15 -52.72
C ASP A 271 -26.58 14.35 -53.86
N GLU A 272 -26.32 14.72 -55.12
CA GLU A 272 -26.88 14.04 -56.30
C GLU A 272 -26.58 12.53 -56.33
N MET A 273 -25.46 12.08 -55.73
CA MET A 273 -25.08 10.68 -55.68
C MET A 273 -25.98 9.83 -54.78
N TYR A 274 -26.63 10.42 -53.77
CA TYR A 274 -27.57 9.73 -52.89
C TYR A 274 -28.79 9.19 -53.66
N GLY A 275 -29.28 9.95 -54.64
CA GLY A 275 -30.37 9.53 -55.53
C GLY A 275 -29.94 8.60 -56.67
N ARG A 276 -28.65 8.60 -57.04
CA ARG A 276 -28.12 7.91 -58.24
C ARG A 276 -27.41 6.58 -57.95
N SER A 277 -27.00 6.31 -56.70
CA SER A 277 -26.27 5.08 -56.33
C SER A 277 -26.91 4.38 -55.14
N ARG A 278 -27.24 3.09 -55.31
CA ARG A 278 -27.72 2.24 -54.21
C ARG A 278 -26.68 2.04 -53.11
N ILE A 279 -25.39 2.05 -53.46
CA ILE A 279 -24.29 1.87 -52.49
C ILE A 279 -24.19 3.11 -51.60
N VAL A 280 -24.27 4.31 -52.18
CA VAL A 280 -24.26 5.58 -51.45
C VAL A 280 -25.48 5.68 -50.53
N ARG A 281 -26.66 5.40 -51.07
CA ARG A 281 -27.90 5.46 -50.30
C ARG A 281 -27.88 4.53 -49.08
N ARG A 282 -27.41 3.29 -49.26
CA ARG A 282 -27.29 2.32 -48.18
C ARG A 282 -26.35 2.80 -47.07
N PHE A 283 -25.17 3.33 -47.44
CA PHE A 283 -24.23 3.87 -46.47
C PHE A 283 -24.83 5.03 -45.68
N VAL A 284 -25.46 5.99 -46.38
CA VAL A 284 -26.08 7.14 -45.73
C VAL A 284 -27.19 6.70 -44.78
N ASP A 285 -28.08 5.79 -45.21
CA ASP A 285 -29.21 5.31 -44.40
C ASP A 285 -28.78 4.44 -43.20
N GLU A 286 -27.75 3.59 -43.35
CA GLU A 286 -27.34 2.62 -42.33
C GLU A 286 -26.22 3.12 -41.39
N ALA A 287 -25.40 4.09 -41.82
CA ALA A 287 -24.21 4.54 -41.08
C ALA A 287 -24.25 6.03 -40.67
N LEU A 288 -24.92 6.91 -41.43
CA LEU A 288 -24.98 8.36 -41.14
C LEU A 288 -26.34 8.85 -40.62
N ALA A 289 -27.44 8.29 -41.13
CA ALA A 289 -28.82 8.70 -40.82
C ALA A 289 -29.35 8.34 -39.43
N PRO A 290 -28.93 7.25 -38.76
CA PRO A 290 -29.39 6.98 -37.39
C PRO A 290 -28.98 8.13 -36.47
N ALA A 291 -29.97 8.89 -35.98
CA ALA A 291 -29.73 9.97 -35.04
C ALA A 291 -29.16 9.41 -33.73
N PRO A 292 -28.16 10.06 -33.11
CA PRO A 292 -27.68 9.64 -31.80
C PRO A 292 -28.83 9.68 -30.79
N THR A 293 -29.20 8.53 -30.26
CA THR A 293 -30.30 8.40 -29.28
C THR A 293 -29.78 8.69 -27.88
N GLY A 294 -30.00 9.90 -27.35
CA GLY A 294 -29.77 10.24 -25.94
C GLY A 294 -28.72 11.32 -25.68
N PRO A 295 -28.46 11.67 -24.40
CA PRO A 295 -27.51 12.72 -24.04
C PRO A 295 -26.10 12.31 -24.46
N THR A 296 -25.62 12.87 -25.57
CA THR A 296 -24.43 12.38 -26.28
C THR A 296 -23.17 13.02 -25.74
N THR A 297 -22.29 12.20 -25.21
CA THR A 297 -20.93 12.62 -24.87
C THR A 297 -20.06 12.70 -26.14
N PRO A 298 -19.03 13.58 -26.20
CA PRO A 298 -18.09 13.59 -27.32
C PRO A 298 -17.41 12.23 -27.58
N ALA A 299 -17.26 11.39 -26.55
CA ALA A 299 -16.72 10.04 -26.66
C ALA A 299 -17.63 9.08 -27.45
N GLU A 300 -18.95 9.15 -27.22
CA GLU A 300 -19.93 8.33 -27.94
C GLU A 300 -20.04 8.75 -29.42
N LEU A 301 -20.01 10.05 -29.69
CA LEU A 301 -19.99 10.59 -31.06
C LEU A 301 -18.70 10.25 -31.80
N ALA A 302 -17.56 10.23 -31.11
CA ALA A 302 -16.29 9.74 -31.66
C ALA A 302 -16.35 8.25 -32.04
N ALA A 303 -16.88 7.41 -31.14
CA ALA A 303 -17.06 5.99 -31.39
C ALA A 303 -18.03 5.72 -32.57
N GLN A 304 -19.09 6.51 -32.69
CA GLN A 304 -20.04 6.42 -33.81
C GLN A 304 -19.39 6.85 -35.14
N ALA A 305 -18.57 7.91 -35.13
CA ALA A 305 -17.83 8.33 -36.31
C ALA A 305 -16.76 7.30 -36.73
N ASP A 306 -16.09 6.65 -35.79
CA ASP A 306 -15.17 5.54 -36.06
C ASP A 306 -15.88 4.34 -36.70
N ALA A 307 -17.07 3.97 -36.21
CA ALA A 307 -17.90 2.92 -36.80
C ALA A 307 -18.36 3.27 -38.23
N ALA A 308 -18.72 4.53 -38.48
CA ALA A 308 -19.10 5.01 -39.80
C ALA A 308 -17.91 5.07 -40.77
N LEU A 309 -16.71 5.46 -40.31
CA LEU A 309 -15.47 5.42 -41.11
C LEU A 309 -15.08 4.00 -41.51
N HIS A 310 -15.26 3.03 -40.61
CA HIS A 310 -15.03 1.62 -40.93
C HIS A 310 -15.97 1.12 -42.03
N ARG A 311 -17.27 1.38 -41.90
CA ARG A 311 -18.25 1.04 -42.96
C ARG A 311 -17.98 1.76 -44.27
N LEU A 312 -17.57 3.03 -44.22
CA LEU A 312 -17.18 3.79 -45.40
C LEU A 312 -16.01 3.13 -46.14
N ALA A 313 -15.03 2.57 -45.43
CA ALA A 313 -13.90 1.89 -46.04
C ALA A 313 -14.31 0.60 -46.78
N GLU A 314 -15.26 -0.16 -46.21
CA GLU A 314 -15.85 -1.34 -46.83
C GLU A 314 -16.64 -0.96 -48.10
N ASP A 315 -17.54 0.02 -47.99
CA ASP A 315 -18.38 0.47 -49.12
C ASP A 315 -17.58 1.16 -50.22
N ALA A 316 -16.53 1.92 -49.86
CA ALA A 316 -15.59 2.49 -50.83
C ALA A 316 -14.84 1.41 -51.60
N THR A 317 -14.51 0.28 -50.96
CA THR A 317 -13.86 -0.86 -51.63
C THR A 317 -14.83 -1.53 -52.60
N ALA A 318 -16.10 -1.71 -52.21
CA ALA A 318 -17.15 -2.21 -53.09
C ALA A 318 -17.46 -1.27 -54.27
N ALA A 319 -17.26 0.04 -54.09
CA ALA A 319 -17.52 1.06 -55.10
C ALA A 319 -16.40 1.25 -56.14
N ARG A 320 -15.22 0.59 -56.00
CA ARG A 320 -14.07 0.75 -56.91
C ARG A 320 -14.38 0.63 -58.42
N PRO A 321 -15.29 -0.25 -58.89
CA PRO A 321 -15.64 -0.32 -60.31
C PRO A 321 -16.42 0.90 -60.83
N TYR A 322 -16.96 1.71 -59.92
CA TYR A 322 -17.80 2.86 -60.22
C TYR A 322 -17.08 4.14 -59.80
N GLU A 323 -16.22 4.65 -60.68
CA GLU A 323 -15.30 5.78 -60.44
C GLU A 323 -15.95 6.96 -59.72
N ASN A 324 -17.13 7.41 -60.17
CA ASN A 324 -17.83 8.56 -59.59
C ASN A 324 -18.34 8.28 -58.15
N VAL A 325 -18.69 7.03 -57.84
CA VAL A 325 -19.15 6.61 -56.51
C VAL A 325 -17.98 6.43 -55.57
N HIS A 326 -16.89 5.80 -56.04
CA HIS A 326 -15.66 5.67 -55.27
C HIS A 326 -15.07 7.03 -54.90
N ARG A 327 -15.05 7.97 -55.86
CA ARG A 327 -14.59 9.34 -55.65
C ARG A 327 -15.42 10.07 -54.61
N TRP A 328 -16.74 9.92 -54.62
CA TRP A 328 -17.61 10.50 -53.60
C TRP A 328 -17.27 10.01 -52.18
N PHE A 329 -17.06 8.71 -51.99
CA PHE A 329 -16.68 8.16 -50.69
C PHE A 329 -15.31 8.65 -50.21
N VAL A 330 -14.31 8.72 -51.10
CA VAL A 330 -12.93 9.03 -50.74
C VAL A 330 -12.66 10.52 -50.65
N GLU A 331 -13.20 11.33 -51.55
CA GLU A 331 -12.90 12.76 -51.66
C GLU A 331 -13.96 13.65 -51.00
N SER A 332 -15.23 13.21 -50.90
CA SER A 332 -16.31 14.02 -50.31
C SER A 332 -16.56 13.66 -48.84
N ILE A 333 -16.93 12.40 -48.54
CA ILE A 333 -17.37 12.03 -47.19
C ILE A 333 -16.24 11.68 -46.24
N ARG A 334 -15.24 10.90 -46.67
CA ARG A 334 -14.14 10.46 -45.79
C ARG A 334 -13.44 11.62 -45.10
N PRO A 335 -13.08 12.74 -45.77
CA PRO A 335 -12.42 13.87 -45.12
C PRO A 335 -13.32 14.51 -44.06
N ALA A 336 -14.60 14.74 -44.38
CA ALA A 336 -15.55 15.38 -43.49
C ALA A 336 -15.84 14.52 -42.23
N LEU A 337 -16.00 13.21 -42.41
CA LEU A 337 -16.23 12.27 -41.31
C LEU A 337 -14.97 12.08 -40.43
N SER A 338 -13.77 12.11 -41.03
CA SER A 338 -12.51 12.07 -40.27
C SER A 338 -12.27 13.35 -39.46
N ALA A 339 -12.55 14.52 -40.03
CA ALA A 339 -12.44 15.80 -39.34
C ALA A 339 -13.42 15.90 -38.16
N PHE A 340 -14.65 15.40 -38.35
CA PHE A 340 -15.64 15.27 -37.28
C PHE A 340 -15.14 14.36 -36.16
N ARG A 341 -14.67 13.14 -36.51
CA ARG A 341 -14.13 12.17 -35.56
C ARG A 341 -12.98 12.75 -34.75
N ASP A 342 -12.01 13.39 -35.40
CA ASP A 342 -10.86 13.95 -34.71
C ASP A 342 -11.26 15.13 -33.78
N ARG A 343 -12.30 15.90 -34.15
CA ARG A 343 -12.88 16.94 -33.28
C ARG A 343 -13.58 16.32 -32.07
N ALA A 344 -14.35 15.25 -32.26
CA ALA A 344 -15.04 14.53 -31.18
C ALA A 344 -14.05 13.86 -30.21
N VAL A 345 -12.98 13.21 -30.71
CA VAL A 345 -11.92 12.59 -29.90
C VAL A 345 -11.17 13.63 -29.06
N ARG A 346 -10.84 14.80 -29.63
CA ARG A 346 -10.20 15.89 -28.88
C ARG A 346 -11.06 16.37 -27.70
N LEU A 347 -12.38 16.40 -27.90
CA LEU A 347 -13.35 16.84 -26.89
C LEU A 347 -13.70 15.76 -25.85
N ALA A 348 -13.42 14.49 -26.13
CA ALA A 348 -13.74 13.38 -25.24
C ALA A 348 -12.74 13.19 -24.09
N GLY A 349 -11.50 13.68 -24.22
CA GLY A 349 -10.42 13.35 -23.28
C GLY A 349 -10.05 11.86 -23.31
N GLN A 350 -8.90 11.49 -22.76
CA GLN A 350 -8.45 10.10 -22.73
C GLN A 350 -9.41 9.25 -21.90
N ALA A 351 -10.23 8.44 -22.58
CA ALA A 351 -11.05 7.43 -21.95
C ALA A 351 -10.16 6.41 -21.22
N ALA A 352 -10.57 6.07 -19.99
CA ALA A 352 -9.96 5.00 -19.21
C ALA A 352 -9.91 3.69 -20.02
N PRO A 353 -8.85 2.88 -19.87
CA PRO A 353 -8.73 1.63 -20.60
C PRO A 353 -9.92 0.72 -20.28
N ALA A 354 -10.44 0.05 -21.32
CA ALA A 354 -11.55 -0.89 -21.21
C ALA A 354 -11.28 -1.90 -20.09
N ALA A 355 -12.19 -1.95 -19.12
CA ALA A 355 -12.13 -2.92 -18.03
C ALA A 355 -12.00 -4.33 -18.61
N GLY A 356 -11.00 -5.08 -18.10
CA GLY A 356 -10.84 -6.48 -18.43
C GLY A 356 -12.12 -7.26 -18.10
N THR A 357 -12.31 -8.41 -18.74
CA THR A 357 -13.42 -9.31 -18.44
C THR A 357 -13.53 -9.52 -16.92
N PRO A 358 -14.68 -9.20 -16.28
CA PRO A 358 -14.80 -9.34 -14.84
C PRO A 358 -14.55 -10.79 -14.43
N MET A 359 -13.86 -10.99 -13.30
CA MET A 359 -13.44 -12.33 -12.85
C MET A 359 -14.62 -13.33 -12.82
N PHE A 360 -15.81 -12.86 -12.44
CA PHE A 360 -17.04 -13.65 -12.49
C PHE A 360 -17.27 -14.34 -13.85
N THR A 361 -17.11 -13.58 -14.94
CA THR A 361 -17.22 -14.08 -16.33
C THR A 361 -15.99 -14.88 -16.74
N ALA A 362 -14.79 -14.48 -16.32
CA ALA A 362 -13.54 -15.22 -16.62
C ALA A 362 -13.51 -16.63 -16.00
N LEU A 363 -14.17 -16.81 -14.85
CA LEU A 363 -14.33 -18.11 -14.17
C LEU A 363 -15.55 -18.90 -14.68
N GLY A 364 -16.35 -18.34 -15.59
CA GLY A 364 -17.54 -18.96 -16.15
C GLY A 364 -18.67 -19.19 -15.12
N LEU A 365 -18.73 -18.34 -14.08
CA LEU A 365 -19.78 -18.39 -13.04
C LEU A 365 -21.12 -17.82 -13.53
N ASP A 366 -21.11 -17.17 -14.69
CA ASP A 366 -22.28 -16.63 -15.39
C ASP A 366 -23.07 -17.68 -16.17
N ARG A 367 -22.52 -18.88 -16.36
CA ARG A 367 -23.20 -19.96 -17.08
C ARG A 367 -24.24 -20.64 -16.18
N PRO A 368 -25.52 -20.69 -16.58
CA PRO A 368 -26.54 -21.37 -15.79
C PRO A 368 -26.17 -22.85 -15.64
N VAL A 369 -26.21 -23.34 -14.41
CA VAL A 369 -26.15 -24.78 -14.12
C VAL A 369 -27.35 -25.39 -14.82
N ARG A 370 -27.11 -26.23 -15.84
CA ARG A 370 -28.20 -26.98 -16.49
C ARG A 370 -28.81 -27.88 -15.42
N GLU A 371 -30.02 -27.54 -14.99
CA GLU A 371 -30.89 -28.50 -14.32
C GLU A 371 -31.11 -29.65 -15.30
N THR A 372 -30.70 -30.84 -14.87
CA THR A 372 -30.78 -32.08 -15.62
C THR A 372 -32.23 -32.39 -16.00
N GLY A 373 -32.53 -32.28 -17.28
CA GLY A 373 -33.66 -32.93 -17.93
C GLY A 373 -33.12 -33.77 -19.09
N ASP A 374 -33.22 -35.09 -18.93
CA ASP A 374 -33.12 -36.17 -19.91
C ASP A 374 -32.33 -35.91 -21.20
N ASP A 375 -31.06 -36.34 -21.25
CA ASP A 375 -30.52 -37.06 -22.42
C ASP A 375 -29.19 -37.77 -22.09
N ASP A 376 -29.09 -39.04 -22.52
CA ASP A 376 -27.98 -39.96 -22.26
C ASP A 376 -26.67 -39.54 -22.95
N GLY A 377 -25.68 -39.16 -22.15
CA GLY A 377 -24.27 -39.04 -22.53
C GLY A 377 -23.39 -39.13 -21.28
N PRO A 378 -22.13 -39.61 -21.37
CA PRO A 378 -21.29 -39.80 -20.19
C PRO A 378 -21.10 -38.45 -19.51
N SER A 379 -21.71 -38.29 -18.35
CA SER A 379 -21.68 -37.06 -17.57
C SER A 379 -20.27 -36.83 -17.06
N ASP A 380 -19.65 -35.74 -17.50
CA ASP A 380 -18.62 -35.06 -16.71
C ASP A 380 -19.21 -34.84 -15.31
N GLY A 381 -18.43 -35.16 -14.27
CA GLY A 381 -18.88 -35.13 -12.87
C GLY A 381 -19.48 -33.79 -12.43
N PRO A 382 -20.07 -33.73 -11.22
CA PRO A 382 -20.73 -32.52 -10.72
C PRO A 382 -19.81 -31.31 -10.88
N ALA A 383 -20.34 -30.25 -11.49
CA ALA A 383 -19.59 -29.03 -11.74
C ALA A 383 -18.98 -28.54 -10.40
N PRO A 384 -17.66 -28.28 -10.31
CA PRO A 384 -17.03 -27.95 -9.04
C PRO A 384 -17.66 -26.69 -8.43
N ASP A 385 -17.82 -26.70 -7.10
CA ASP A 385 -18.46 -25.65 -6.29
C ASP A 385 -17.91 -24.25 -6.68
N PRO A 386 -18.78 -23.24 -6.89
CA PRO A 386 -18.35 -21.89 -7.25
C PRO A 386 -17.37 -21.26 -6.25
N VAL A 387 -17.47 -21.60 -4.95
CA VAL A 387 -16.57 -21.12 -3.89
C VAL A 387 -15.15 -21.66 -4.12
N LEU A 388 -15.02 -22.93 -4.49
CA LEU A 388 -13.71 -23.56 -4.73
C LEU A 388 -13.02 -23.00 -5.97
N ARG A 389 -13.77 -22.72 -7.04
CA ARG A 389 -13.20 -22.09 -8.25
C ARG A 389 -12.66 -20.69 -7.97
N ALA A 390 -13.38 -19.91 -7.15
CA ALA A 390 -12.92 -18.60 -6.71
C ALA A 390 -11.62 -18.71 -5.87
N LEU A 391 -11.55 -19.69 -4.96
CA LEU A 391 -10.34 -19.94 -4.17
C LEU A 391 -9.14 -20.31 -5.04
N SER A 392 -9.33 -21.10 -6.10
CA SER A 392 -8.23 -21.51 -6.99
C SER A 392 -7.64 -20.35 -7.77
N ALA A 393 -8.49 -19.41 -8.19
CA ALA A 393 -8.06 -18.22 -8.91
C ALA A 393 -7.09 -17.35 -8.09
N VAL A 394 -7.24 -17.32 -6.77
CA VAL A 394 -6.40 -16.50 -5.88
C VAL A 394 -5.18 -17.25 -5.31
N LEU A 395 -5.22 -18.59 -5.26
CA LEU A 395 -4.16 -19.37 -4.61
C LEU A 395 -2.81 -19.34 -5.31
N GLY A 396 -2.76 -19.34 -6.64
CA GLY A 396 -1.51 -19.22 -7.39
C GLY A 396 -0.77 -17.93 -7.00
N PRO A 397 -1.40 -16.75 -7.18
CA PRO A 397 -0.86 -15.49 -6.70
C PRO A 397 -0.49 -15.50 -5.21
N LEU A 398 -1.35 -16.04 -4.31
CA LEU A 398 -1.06 -16.10 -2.87
C LEU A 398 0.16 -16.96 -2.52
N ARG A 399 0.46 -18.00 -3.30
CA ARG A 399 1.63 -18.89 -3.10
C ARG A 399 2.93 -18.32 -3.65
N ARG A 400 2.88 -17.20 -4.39
CA ARG A 400 4.07 -16.56 -4.94
C ARG A 400 5.01 -16.12 -3.81
N PRO A 401 6.27 -16.59 -3.76
CA PRO A 401 7.20 -16.19 -2.73
C PRO A 401 7.65 -14.73 -2.92
N PRO A 402 8.01 -14.02 -1.84
CA PRO A 402 8.59 -12.68 -1.93
C PRO A 402 9.92 -12.72 -2.70
N SER A 403 10.33 -11.58 -3.21
CA SER A 403 11.64 -11.41 -3.86
C SER A 403 12.77 -11.71 -2.89
N ARG A 404 13.90 -12.17 -3.42
CA ARG A 404 15.07 -12.57 -2.62
C ARG A 404 16.15 -11.50 -2.75
N PRO A 405 16.31 -10.60 -1.77
CA PRO A 405 17.40 -9.64 -1.79
C PRO A 405 18.76 -10.36 -1.56
N PRO A 406 19.90 -9.69 -1.85
CA PRO A 406 21.22 -10.20 -1.49
C PRO A 406 21.31 -10.45 0.03
N ALA A 407 22.14 -11.41 0.47
CA ALA A 407 22.22 -11.79 1.89
C ALA A 407 22.75 -10.65 2.78
N SER A 408 23.62 -9.81 2.25
CA SER A 408 24.16 -8.63 2.92
C SER A 408 24.54 -7.54 1.94
N ALA A 409 24.80 -6.32 2.44
CA ALA A 409 25.34 -5.22 1.64
C ALA A 409 26.70 -5.52 0.99
N ARG A 410 27.41 -6.58 1.42
CA ARG A 410 28.67 -7.05 0.82
C ARG A 410 28.43 -7.90 -0.42
N ASP A 411 27.30 -8.60 -0.47
CA ASP A 411 26.90 -9.46 -1.59
C ASP A 411 26.16 -8.70 -2.69
N LEU A 412 25.85 -7.42 -2.44
CA LEU A 412 25.23 -6.53 -3.41
C LEU A 412 26.18 -6.28 -4.59
N GLN A 413 25.75 -6.67 -5.79
CA GLN A 413 26.44 -6.28 -7.02
C GLN A 413 26.28 -4.77 -7.24
N ARG A 414 27.41 -4.05 -7.22
CA ARG A 414 27.44 -2.60 -7.40
C ARG A 414 27.77 -2.28 -8.85
N ASP A 415 26.84 -1.64 -9.55
CA ASP A 415 27.06 -1.10 -10.89
C ASP A 415 27.59 0.34 -10.79
N PRO A 416 28.87 0.60 -11.15
CA PRO A 416 29.41 1.96 -11.15
C PRO A 416 28.61 2.92 -12.04
N GLY A 417 28.00 2.42 -13.12
CA GLY A 417 27.20 3.23 -14.04
C GLY A 417 25.96 3.81 -13.38
N GLN A 418 25.34 3.08 -12.44
CA GLN A 418 24.20 3.57 -11.64
C GLN A 418 24.68 4.43 -10.47
N LEU A 419 25.72 4.00 -9.75
CA LEU A 419 26.20 4.70 -8.55
C LEU A 419 26.79 6.09 -8.83
N PHE A 420 27.45 6.27 -9.98
CA PHE A 420 28.05 7.54 -10.39
C PHE A 420 27.25 8.25 -11.49
N ALA A 421 26.00 7.83 -11.72
CA ALA A 421 25.12 8.50 -12.67
C ALA A 421 24.94 9.99 -12.28
N PRO A 422 24.72 10.90 -13.25
CA PRO A 422 24.53 12.32 -12.95
C PRO A 422 23.35 12.63 -12.02
N ASP A 423 22.33 11.77 -12.05
CA ASP A 423 21.14 11.80 -11.20
C ASP A 423 21.30 10.96 -9.93
N SER A 424 22.46 10.35 -9.67
CA SER A 424 22.73 9.63 -8.42
C SER A 424 22.81 10.58 -7.22
N ASP A 425 22.26 10.13 -6.09
CA ASP A 425 22.37 10.81 -4.80
C ASP A 425 23.82 10.83 -4.25
N PHE A 426 24.76 10.13 -4.89
CA PHE A 426 26.15 10.15 -4.48
C PHE A 426 26.81 11.54 -4.63
N LEU A 427 26.51 12.28 -5.71
CA LEU A 427 27.10 13.60 -5.96
C LEU A 427 26.74 14.64 -4.88
N PRO A 428 25.46 14.87 -4.52
CA PRO A 428 25.09 15.81 -3.46
C PRO A 428 25.65 15.38 -2.09
N GLN A 429 25.66 14.08 -1.77
CA GLN A 429 26.31 13.56 -0.56
C GLN A 429 27.82 13.85 -0.55
N LEU A 430 28.51 13.67 -1.69
CA LEU A 430 29.94 13.98 -1.83
C LEU A 430 30.21 15.48 -1.63
N LEU A 431 29.37 16.35 -2.21
CA LEU A 431 29.49 17.81 -2.00
C LEU A 431 29.33 18.19 -0.53
N ALA A 432 28.34 17.62 0.17
CA ALA A 432 28.13 17.83 1.61
C ALA A 432 29.26 17.23 2.48
N ALA A 433 29.94 16.19 1.99
CA ALA A 433 31.12 15.62 2.64
C ALA A 433 32.36 16.51 2.46
N VAL A 434 32.57 17.06 1.27
CA VAL A 434 33.72 17.93 0.92
C VAL A 434 33.59 19.32 1.52
N ASP A 435 32.39 19.92 1.52
CA ASP A 435 32.10 21.17 2.21
C ASP A 435 31.05 20.95 3.32
N PRO A 436 31.49 20.74 4.58
CA PRO A 436 30.59 20.51 5.69
C PRO A 436 29.54 21.59 5.93
N ARG A 437 29.74 22.83 5.41
CA ARG A 437 28.77 23.93 5.54
C ARG A 437 27.47 23.66 4.75
N LEU A 438 27.51 22.76 3.77
CA LEU A 438 26.35 22.43 2.93
C LEU A 438 25.42 21.38 3.58
N ARG A 439 25.88 20.64 4.59
CA ARG A 439 25.16 19.47 5.15
C ARG A 439 23.73 19.76 5.60
N ASP A 440 23.52 20.87 6.32
CA ASP A 440 22.24 21.15 6.98
C ASP A 440 21.23 21.87 6.07
N GLY A 441 21.62 22.24 4.84
CA GLY A 441 20.79 23.09 3.97
C GLY A 441 20.73 22.67 2.50
N LEU A 442 21.64 21.80 2.02
CA LEU A 442 21.72 21.45 0.59
C LEU A 442 20.41 20.86 0.07
N TYR A 443 19.90 19.81 0.69
CA TYR A 443 18.68 19.13 0.25
C TYR A 443 17.43 20.01 0.42
N THR A 444 17.34 20.77 1.52
CA THR A 444 16.24 21.72 1.73
C THR A 444 16.24 22.82 0.67
N ALA A 445 17.41 23.37 0.34
CA ALA A 445 17.54 24.38 -0.70
C ALA A 445 17.25 23.78 -2.08
N TRP A 446 17.80 22.60 -2.39
CA TRP A 446 17.64 21.95 -3.68
C TRP A 446 16.20 21.57 -3.98
N HIS A 447 15.45 21.10 -2.98
CA HIS A 447 14.02 20.85 -3.09
C HIS A 447 13.21 22.12 -3.43
N GLN A 448 13.71 23.30 -3.08
CA GLN A 448 13.06 24.58 -3.37
C GLN A 448 13.49 25.22 -4.71
N VAL A 449 14.41 24.59 -5.45
CA VAL A 449 14.85 25.12 -6.75
C VAL A 449 13.88 24.67 -7.85
N ASP A 450 13.32 25.65 -8.55
CA ASP A 450 12.54 25.41 -9.75
C ASP A 450 13.46 24.98 -10.90
N VAL A 451 13.46 23.68 -11.21
CA VAL A 451 14.25 23.06 -12.29
C VAL A 451 13.43 22.82 -13.56
N THR A 452 12.10 22.93 -13.48
CA THR A 452 11.18 22.79 -14.62
C THR A 452 10.56 24.13 -14.99
N ARG A 453 9.88 24.18 -16.13
CA ARG A 453 9.11 25.38 -16.51
C ARG A 453 8.04 25.64 -15.44
N PRO A 454 7.77 26.90 -15.06
CA PRO A 454 6.71 27.20 -14.11
C PRO A 454 5.35 26.83 -14.70
N LEU A 455 4.39 26.57 -13.81
CA LEU A 455 3.01 26.35 -14.21
C LEU A 455 2.48 27.57 -14.97
N ALA A 456 1.75 27.35 -16.07
CA ALA A 456 1.15 28.44 -16.83
C ALA A 456 0.12 29.21 -15.99
N LEU A 457 -0.64 28.51 -15.16
CA LEU A 457 -1.50 29.10 -14.16
C LEU A 457 -0.65 29.60 -12.99
N ARG A 458 -0.62 30.91 -12.77
CA ARG A 458 0.14 31.56 -11.69
C ARG A 458 -0.68 31.74 -10.41
N GLY A 459 -2.01 31.75 -10.53
CA GLY A 459 -2.91 31.86 -9.40
C GLY A 459 -4.33 31.46 -9.75
N LEU A 460 -5.04 30.91 -8.77
CA LEU A 460 -6.47 30.64 -8.83
C LEU A 460 -7.11 31.24 -7.59
N GLN A 461 -8.21 31.97 -7.77
CA GLN A 461 -8.89 32.63 -6.66
C GLN A 461 -10.40 32.43 -6.76
N ALA A 462 -11.06 32.15 -5.64
CA ALA A 462 -12.51 32.28 -5.52
C ALA A 462 -12.86 33.68 -5.04
N LEU A 463 -13.64 34.43 -5.83
CA LEU A 463 -14.05 35.79 -5.47
C LEU A 463 -15.27 35.72 -4.56
N GLY A 464 -15.02 35.81 -3.25
CA GLY A 464 -16.01 35.56 -2.21
C GLY A 464 -16.89 36.78 -1.83
N VAL A 465 -16.60 37.97 -2.34
CA VAL A 465 -17.44 39.16 -2.19
C VAL A 465 -18.17 39.45 -3.49
N VAL A 466 -19.49 39.53 -3.41
CA VAL A 466 -20.36 40.06 -4.48
C VAL A 466 -20.96 41.36 -3.97
N ALA A 467 -20.66 42.45 -4.66
CA ALA A 467 -21.10 43.80 -4.34
C ALA A 467 -21.68 44.47 -5.59
N VAL A 468 -22.36 45.60 -5.40
CA VAL A 468 -22.78 46.47 -6.51
C VAL A 468 -22.20 47.87 -6.28
N PRO A 469 -22.03 48.69 -7.33
CA PRO A 469 -21.60 50.06 -7.13
C PRO A 469 -22.58 50.84 -6.25
N PHE A 470 -22.07 51.73 -5.40
CA PHE A 470 -22.88 52.62 -4.58
C PHE A 470 -23.86 53.42 -5.45
N GLY A 471 -25.14 53.40 -5.07
CA GLY A 471 -26.22 54.01 -5.84
C GLY A 471 -26.94 53.07 -6.79
N ALA A 472 -26.42 51.88 -7.12
CA ALA A 472 -27.09 50.94 -8.03
C ALA A 472 -28.53 50.58 -7.60
N THR A 473 -28.80 50.60 -6.29
CA THR A 473 -30.11 50.34 -5.68
C THR A 473 -30.87 51.60 -5.27
N ALA A 474 -30.33 52.79 -5.51
CA ALA A 474 -30.98 54.05 -5.15
C ALA A 474 -32.33 54.18 -5.90
N PRO A 475 -33.43 54.62 -5.25
CA PRO A 475 -34.69 54.83 -5.95
C PRO A 475 -34.49 55.87 -7.06
N LEU A 476 -35.34 55.84 -8.09
CA LEU A 476 -35.37 56.89 -9.10
C LEU A 476 -35.58 58.25 -8.40
N LYS A 477 -34.93 59.29 -8.94
CA LYS A 477 -35.03 60.65 -8.42
C LYS A 477 -36.48 61.12 -8.60
N PRO A 478 -37.20 61.48 -7.52
CA PRO A 478 -38.58 61.95 -7.62
C PRO A 478 -38.59 63.40 -8.14
N ASP A 479 -39.30 63.63 -9.24
CA ASP A 479 -39.52 64.97 -9.77
C ASP A 479 -40.72 65.57 -9.04
N LEU A 480 -40.43 66.46 -8.08
CA LEU A 480 -41.43 67.09 -7.21
C LEU A 480 -41.81 68.48 -7.75
N LEU A 481 -43.11 68.72 -7.87
CA LEU A 481 -43.69 70.00 -8.27
C LEU A 481 -44.62 70.47 -7.13
N GLN A 482 -44.22 71.54 -6.43
CA GLN A 482 -44.92 72.05 -5.23
C GLN A 482 -45.17 70.97 -4.14
N GLY A 483 -44.22 70.05 -3.95
CA GLY A 483 -44.35 68.97 -2.96
C GLY A 483 -45.24 67.79 -3.39
N ARG A 484 -45.75 67.77 -4.63
CA ARG A 484 -46.44 66.62 -5.24
C ARG A 484 -45.55 65.96 -6.31
N LEU A 485 -45.57 64.63 -6.35
CA LEU A 485 -44.82 63.82 -7.31
C LEU A 485 -45.42 63.97 -8.72
N VAL A 486 -44.63 64.41 -9.69
CA VAL A 486 -45.05 64.60 -11.10
C VAL A 486 -44.33 63.66 -12.07
N GLY A 487 -43.17 63.12 -11.68
CA GLY A 487 -42.41 62.16 -12.48
C GLY A 487 -41.29 61.51 -11.66
N GLN A 488 -40.55 60.60 -12.29
CA GLN A 488 -39.32 60.02 -11.75
C GLN A 488 -38.28 59.96 -12.87
N THR A 489 -37.08 60.47 -12.61
CA THR A 489 -35.94 60.47 -13.54
C THR A 489 -34.74 59.74 -12.93
N GLU A 490 -33.75 59.39 -13.74
CA GLU A 490 -32.52 58.78 -13.22
C GLU A 490 -31.58 59.79 -12.59
N TRP A 491 -30.81 59.33 -11.61
CA TRP A 491 -29.73 60.14 -11.05
C TRP A 491 -28.60 60.27 -12.08
N PRO A 492 -28.05 61.46 -12.30
CA PRO A 492 -26.84 61.60 -13.10
C PRO A 492 -25.65 61.03 -12.31
N LEU A 493 -24.70 60.34 -12.99
CA LEU A 493 -23.46 59.85 -12.35
C LEU A 493 -22.45 60.96 -12.07
N THR A 494 -22.67 62.11 -12.71
CA THR A 494 -21.92 63.33 -12.52
C THR A 494 -22.78 64.29 -11.72
N GLY A 495 -22.15 65.24 -11.02
CA GLY A 495 -22.83 66.47 -10.64
C GLY A 495 -23.20 67.23 -11.91
N SER A 496 -24.25 66.80 -12.60
CA SER A 496 -24.79 67.49 -13.75
C SER A 496 -25.74 68.57 -13.25
N GLN A 497 -25.57 69.78 -13.77
CA GLN A 497 -26.53 70.84 -13.59
C GLN A 497 -27.46 70.79 -14.79
N GLN A 498 -28.73 70.48 -14.55
CA GLN A 498 -29.77 70.51 -15.58
C GLN A 498 -30.67 71.71 -15.33
N LEU A 499 -30.84 72.55 -16.34
CA LEU A 499 -31.80 73.64 -16.35
C LEU A 499 -32.82 73.36 -17.45
N ASP A 500 -34.02 72.92 -17.07
CA ASP A 500 -35.15 72.79 -17.98
C ASP A 500 -35.94 74.09 -17.98
N MET A 501 -36.34 74.55 -19.15
CA MET A 501 -37.14 75.74 -19.33
C MET A 501 -38.29 75.43 -20.28
N VAL A 502 -39.53 75.54 -19.80
CA VAL A 502 -40.74 75.34 -20.57
C VAL A 502 -41.41 76.69 -20.78
N ILE A 503 -41.52 77.11 -22.03
CA ILE A 503 -42.14 78.37 -22.42
C ILE A 503 -43.41 78.06 -23.18
N ARG A 504 -44.53 78.59 -22.69
CA ARG A 504 -45.82 78.56 -23.37
C ARG A 504 -45.99 79.82 -24.18
N TYR A 505 -46.36 79.63 -25.43
CA TYR A 505 -46.72 80.69 -26.37
C TYR A 505 -48.22 80.63 -26.59
N HIS A 506 -48.87 81.79 -26.56
CA HIS A 506 -50.25 81.97 -26.99
C HIS A 506 -50.24 82.99 -28.14
N ALA A 507 -50.82 82.63 -29.29
CA ALA A 507 -50.80 83.45 -30.51
C ALA A 507 -49.38 83.94 -30.93
N ASP A 508 -48.38 83.05 -30.86
CA ASP A 508 -46.96 83.29 -31.15
C ASP A 508 -46.25 84.33 -30.27
N THR A 509 -46.90 84.83 -29.22
CA THR A 509 -46.28 85.61 -28.13
C THR A 509 -46.06 84.75 -26.88
N PRO A 510 -44.89 84.84 -26.21
CA PRO A 510 -44.65 84.08 -24.99
C PRO A 510 -45.59 84.56 -23.88
N ASP A 511 -46.40 83.64 -23.37
CA ASP A 511 -47.44 83.89 -22.35
C ASP A 511 -46.91 83.62 -20.95
N SER A 512 -46.26 82.47 -20.75
CA SER A 512 -45.65 82.11 -19.47
C SER A 512 -44.43 81.21 -19.64
N GLY A 513 -43.40 81.45 -18.83
CA GLY A 513 -42.19 80.63 -18.74
C GLY A 513 -42.09 79.98 -17.38
N ARG A 514 -41.74 78.69 -17.34
CA ARG A 514 -41.37 77.98 -16.11
C ARG A 514 -40.02 77.36 -16.31
N PHE A 515 -39.20 77.38 -15.27
CA PHE A 515 -37.92 76.69 -15.28
C PHE A 515 -37.83 75.72 -14.10
N HIS A 516 -37.05 74.68 -14.30
CA HIS A 516 -36.70 73.70 -13.31
C HIS A 516 -35.18 73.57 -13.33
N TYR A 517 -34.54 73.92 -12.21
CA TYR A 517 -33.10 73.75 -12.05
C TYR A 517 -32.85 72.58 -11.10
N ALA A 518 -32.04 71.62 -11.53
CA ALA A 518 -31.64 70.48 -10.74
C ALA A 518 -30.12 70.48 -10.56
N GLU A 519 -29.69 70.64 -9.31
CA GLU A 519 -28.32 70.42 -8.83
C GLU A 519 -28.38 69.46 -7.63
N GLU A 520 -27.30 68.72 -7.37
CA GLU A 520 -27.23 67.66 -6.35
C GLU A 520 -27.50 68.16 -4.91
N SER A 521 -27.48 69.48 -4.68
CA SER A 521 -27.81 70.11 -3.40
C SER A 521 -29.07 70.98 -3.50
N GLY A 522 -30.22 70.30 -3.66
CA GLY A 522 -31.58 70.79 -3.40
C GLY A 522 -31.84 72.30 -3.50
N GLY A 523 -32.35 72.76 -4.65
CA GLY A 523 -32.95 74.09 -4.79
C GLY A 523 -34.02 74.10 -5.88
N SER A 524 -35.24 74.47 -5.52
CA SER A 524 -36.32 74.85 -6.44
C SER A 524 -36.47 76.37 -6.37
N TRP A 525 -36.48 77.05 -7.52
CA TRP A 525 -36.66 78.51 -7.60
C TRP A 525 -38.00 78.84 -8.25
N GLY A 526 -38.64 79.90 -7.72
CA GLY A 526 -40.06 80.23 -7.94
C GLY A 526 -40.40 80.97 -9.25
N GLU A 527 -41.71 81.13 -9.48
CA GLU A 527 -42.30 81.93 -10.56
C GLU A 527 -41.87 83.41 -10.45
N ALA A 528 -41.36 83.97 -11.56
CA ALA A 528 -41.21 85.41 -11.72
C ALA A 528 -42.50 85.98 -12.37
N PRO A 529 -43.04 87.12 -11.89
CA PRO A 529 -44.12 87.81 -12.58
C PRO A 529 -43.63 88.41 -13.91
N PRO A 530 -44.49 88.60 -14.91
CA PRO A 530 -44.11 89.16 -16.20
C PRO A 530 -43.60 90.62 -16.05
N PRO A 531 -42.53 91.02 -16.77
CA PRO A 531 -42.07 92.41 -16.77
C PRO A 531 -43.07 93.34 -17.50
N PRO A 532 -43.10 94.64 -17.17
CA PRO A 532 -43.97 95.61 -17.82
C PRO A 532 -43.58 95.79 -19.31
N PRO A 533 -44.55 96.15 -20.17
CA PRO A 533 -44.37 96.11 -21.62
C PRO A 533 -43.51 97.28 -22.05
N HIS A 534 -42.34 97.02 -22.63
CA HIS A 534 -41.72 97.76 -23.74
C HIS A 534 -40.34 97.16 -24.03
N GLU A 535 -40.30 95.90 -24.49
CA GLU A 535 -39.30 95.29 -25.37
C GLU A 535 -39.78 93.85 -25.67
N ALA A 536 -39.68 93.38 -26.91
CA ALA A 536 -40.30 92.12 -27.39
C ALA A 536 -39.51 90.87 -26.96
N GLY A 537 -39.34 90.68 -25.65
CA GLY A 537 -38.66 89.53 -25.09
C GLY A 537 -38.96 89.29 -23.61
N VAL A 538 -38.71 88.07 -23.16
CA VAL A 538 -38.76 87.68 -21.75
C VAL A 538 -37.32 87.59 -21.26
N GLU A 539 -36.93 88.51 -20.36
CA GLU A 539 -35.67 88.37 -19.62
C GLU A 539 -35.92 87.67 -18.28
N ILE A 540 -35.13 86.63 -18.02
CA ILE A 540 -35.12 85.91 -16.74
C ILE A 540 -33.74 86.07 -16.13
N SER A 541 -33.64 86.85 -15.07
CA SER A 541 -32.39 87.07 -14.34
C SER A 541 -32.28 86.11 -13.15
N PHE A 542 -31.19 85.35 -13.07
CA PHE A 542 -30.90 84.39 -12.00
C PHE A 542 -29.99 85.07 -10.98
N SER A 543 -30.40 85.14 -9.70
CA SER A 543 -29.56 85.71 -8.64
C SER A 543 -29.35 84.75 -7.47
N ARG A 544 -28.15 84.74 -6.88
CA ARG A 544 -27.81 83.97 -5.67
C ARG A 544 -27.20 84.93 -4.65
N GLY A 545 -27.77 85.01 -3.45
CA GLY A 545 -27.31 85.94 -2.40
C GLY A 545 -27.46 87.42 -2.77
N GLY A 546 -28.40 87.77 -3.65
CA GLY A 546 -28.64 89.16 -4.08
C GLY A 546 -27.80 89.66 -5.25
N GLN A 547 -26.88 88.85 -5.80
CA GLN A 547 -26.18 89.16 -7.06
C GLN A 547 -26.74 88.34 -8.22
N VAL A 548 -27.02 89.00 -9.35
CA VAL A 548 -27.40 88.34 -10.61
C VAL A 548 -26.18 87.55 -11.11
N GLN A 549 -26.31 86.23 -11.15
CA GLN A 549 -25.27 85.30 -11.59
C GLN A 549 -25.36 85.00 -13.09
N ARG A 550 -26.57 85.00 -13.65
CA ARG A 550 -26.83 84.85 -15.10
C ARG A 550 -28.11 85.59 -15.48
N SER A 551 -28.29 85.93 -16.75
CA SER A 551 -29.60 86.30 -17.30
C SER A 551 -29.85 85.57 -18.61
N VAL A 552 -31.08 85.12 -18.84
CA VAL A 552 -31.52 84.53 -20.10
C VAL A 552 -32.51 85.49 -20.72
N PHE A 553 -32.17 86.04 -21.87
CA PHE A 553 -33.03 86.90 -22.65
C PHE A 553 -33.56 86.11 -23.85
N LEU A 554 -34.88 85.92 -23.91
CA LEU A 554 -35.55 85.34 -25.06
C LEU A 554 -36.27 86.42 -25.84
N SER A 555 -36.01 86.51 -27.14
CA SER A 555 -36.75 87.39 -28.03
C SER A 555 -37.26 86.63 -29.25
N HIS A 556 -38.38 87.09 -29.80
CA HIS A 556 -38.87 86.61 -31.08
C HIS A 556 -38.61 87.69 -32.13
N GLY A 557 -38.06 87.30 -33.28
CA GLY A 557 -37.97 88.21 -34.41
C GLY A 557 -39.35 88.40 -35.03
N THR A 558 -39.87 89.63 -35.03
CA THR A 558 -41.19 89.96 -35.61
C THR A 558 -41.26 89.74 -37.13
N ALA A 559 -40.12 89.51 -37.80
CA ALA A 559 -40.02 89.36 -39.25
C ALA A 559 -39.62 87.95 -39.76
N ASP A 560 -38.98 87.10 -38.95
CA ASP A 560 -38.36 85.84 -39.40
C ASP A 560 -38.84 84.58 -38.65
N GLN A 561 -39.73 84.72 -37.66
CA GLN A 561 -40.27 83.63 -36.83
C GLN A 561 -39.24 82.77 -36.09
N ASN A 562 -37.98 83.20 -36.03
CA ASN A 562 -36.94 82.53 -35.25
C ASN A 562 -37.00 82.97 -33.79
N ILE A 563 -36.62 82.06 -32.88
CA ILE A 563 -36.46 82.37 -31.46
C ILE A 563 -34.98 82.66 -31.24
N HIS A 564 -34.66 83.87 -30.79
CA HIS A 564 -33.31 84.24 -30.39
C HIS A 564 -33.19 84.12 -28.87
N LEU A 565 -32.28 83.27 -28.43
CA LEU A 565 -32.00 83.01 -27.03
C LEU A 565 -30.57 83.46 -26.71
N THR A 566 -30.46 84.46 -25.84
CA THR A 566 -29.19 84.95 -25.32
C THR A 566 -29.06 84.54 -23.86
N VAL A 567 -28.10 83.68 -23.54
CA VAL A 567 -27.75 83.30 -22.16
C VAL A 567 -26.50 84.07 -21.76
N SER A 568 -26.65 85.05 -20.87
CA SER A 568 -25.57 85.87 -20.34
C SER A 568 -25.11 85.36 -18.98
N GLY A 569 -23.81 85.12 -18.84
CA GLY A 569 -23.12 84.67 -17.62
C GLY A 569 -21.61 84.87 -17.78
N ASP A 570 -20.78 83.96 -17.27
CA ASP A 570 -19.32 84.01 -17.52
C ASP A 570 -18.94 83.84 -19.01
N VAL A 571 -19.83 83.25 -19.80
CA VAL A 571 -19.78 83.16 -21.27
C VAL A 571 -21.17 83.51 -21.80
N THR A 572 -21.25 84.38 -22.81
CA THR A 572 -22.51 84.70 -23.49
C THR A 572 -22.74 83.72 -24.63
N LEU A 573 -23.90 83.03 -24.63
CA LEU A 573 -24.34 82.14 -25.69
C LEU A 573 -25.54 82.76 -26.42
N ASP A 574 -25.36 83.05 -27.71
CA ASP A 574 -26.44 83.51 -28.61
C ASP A 574 -26.85 82.37 -29.55
N LEU A 575 -28.09 81.90 -29.39
CA LEU A 575 -28.66 80.82 -30.17
C LEU A 575 -29.86 81.32 -30.99
N THR A 576 -29.86 81.04 -32.29
CA THR A 576 -31.00 81.29 -33.18
C THR A 576 -31.67 79.96 -33.52
N LEU A 577 -32.90 79.77 -33.05
CA LEU A 577 -33.66 78.54 -33.20
C LEU A 577 -34.65 78.67 -34.38
N PRO A 578 -34.50 77.86 -35.46
CA PRO A 578 -35.43 77.86 -36.58
C PRO A 578 -36.77 77.18 -36.21
N PRO A 579 -37.86 77.35 -37.00
CA PRO A 579 -39.21 76.86 -36.66
C PRO A 579 -39.40 75.31 -36.66
N SER A 580 -38.32 74.53 -36.75
CA SER A 580 -38.35 73.06 -36.83
C SER A 580 -38.74 72.41 -35.49
N PRO A 581 -39.45 71.27 -35.47
CA PRO A 581 -39.87 70.60 -34.24
C PRO A 581 -38.72 70.05 -33.36
N ASP A 582 -37.54 69.76 -33.94
CA ASP A 582 -36.32 69.29 -33.24
C ASP A 582 -35.04 69.82 -33.95
N PRO A 583 -34.56 71.04 -33.66
CA PRO A 583 -33.28 71.50 -34.18
C PRO A 583 -32.12 70.89 -33.39
N GLN A 584 -31.24 70.13 -34.05
CA GLN A 584 -29.98 69.68 -33.46
C GLN A 584 -28.97 70.85 -33.40
N ILE A 585 -28.53 71.21 -32.19
CA ILE A 585 -27.51 72.24 -31.97
C ILE A 585 -26.19 71.54 -31.65
N PRO A 586 -25.07 71.85 -32.34
CA PRO A 586 -23.77 71.25 -32.04
C PRO A 586 -23.29 71.63 -30.63
N ASP A 587 -22.64 70.70 -29.94
CA ASP A 587 -22.07 70.88 -28.60
C ASP A 587 -21.05 72.03 -28.59
N GLN A 588 -21.33 73.07 -27.80
CA GLN A 588 -20.46 74.23 -27.65
C GLN A 588 -20.06 74.39 -26.19
N GLY A 589 -18.88 73.89 -25.85
CA GLY A 589 -18.25 74.14 -24.55
C GLY A 589 -18.74 73.25 -23.40
N GLY A 590 -19.21 72.03 -23.67
CA GLY A 590 -19.61 71.06 -22.65
C GLY A 590 -21.00 71.31 -22.07
N VAL A 591 -21.84 72.03 -22.81
CA VAL A 591 -23.26 72.27 -22.50
C VAL A 591 -24.08 71.74 -23.67
N ARG A 592 -24.87 70.68 -23.42
CA ARG A 592 -25.83 70.17 -24.40
C ARG A 592 -27.16 70.91 -24.23
N VAL A 593 -27.69 71.42 -25.34
CA VAL A 593 -28.97 72.14 -25.39
C VAL A 593 -29.95 71.35 -26.25
N ASP A 594 -31.00 70.81 -25.64
CA ASP A 594 -32.07 70.10 -26.33
C ASP A 594 -33.32 71.00 -26.38
N VAL A 595 -33.88 71.20 -27.57
CA VAL A 595 -35.06 72.05 -27.78
C VAL A 595 -36.18 71.23 -28.41
N LYS A 596 -37.32 71.14 -27.75
CA LYS A 596 -38.51 70.44 -28.24
C LYS A 596 -39.70 71.39 -28.34
N ARG A 597 -40.26 71.54 -29.55
CA ARG A 597 -41.46 72.36 -29.78
C ARG A 597 -42.68 71.49 -30.04
N THR A 598 -43.74 71.67 -29.24
CA THR A 598 -45.02 70.95 -29.37
C THR A 598 -46.14 71.95 -29.62
N ARG A 599 -46.88 71.82 -30.73
CA ARG A 599 -47.96 72.77 -31.12
C ARG A 599 -49.33 72.17 -30.80
N GLY A 600 -50.20 72.92 -30.14
CA GLY A 600 -51.59 72.57 -29.86
C GLY A 600 -52.56 73.09 -30.92
N GLU A 601 -53.76 72.51 -30.98
CA GLU A 601 -54.78 72.80 -32.00
C GLU A 601 -55.33 74.24 -31.98
N ALA A 602 -55.14 74.98 -30.88
CA ALA A 602 -55.64 76.35 -30.69
C ALA A 602 -54.64 77.46 -31.03
N GLY A 603 -53.49 77.13 -31.63
CA GLY A 603 -52.42 78.11 -31.90
C GLY A 603 -51.42 78.31 -30.75
N ASP A 604 -51.62 77.61 -29.64
CA ASP A 604 -50.68 77.57 -28.52
C ASP A 604 -49.47 76.68 -28.87
N ALA A 605 -48.26 77.11 -28.53
CA ALA A 605 -47.05 76.30 -28.69
C ALA A 605 -46.30 76.20 -27.37
N VAL A 606 -45.83 75.01 -27.03
CA VAL A 606 -44.95 74.77 -25.89
C VAL A 606 -43.56 74.51 -26.42
N VAL A 607 -42.59 75.36 -26.07
CA VAL A 607 -41.17 75.17 -26.37
C VAL A 607 -40.48 74.79 -25.07
N SER A 608 -39.94 73.57 -25.02
CA SER A 608 -39.11 73.09 -23.93
C SER A 608 -37.64 73.20 -24.34
N ILE A 609 -36.82 73.86 -23.54
CA ILE A 609 -35.38 74.03 -23.75
C ILE A 609 -34.67 73.48 -22.53
N THR A 610 -33.84 72.46 -22.72
CA THR A 610 -33.06 71.82 -21.66
C THR A 610 -31.58 72.12 -21.86
N PHE A 611 -30.95 72.78 -20.89
CA PHE A 611 -29.50 72.93 -20.81
C PHE A 611 -28.94 71.89 -19.84
N SER A 612 -28.00 71.08 -20.31
CA SER A 612 -27.29 70.12 -19.45
C SER A 612 -25.78 70.35 -19.51
N ARG A 613 -25.17 70.57 -18.35
CA ARG A 613 -23.72 70.74 -18.20
C ARG A 613 -23.19 69.73 -17.20
N SER A 614 -22.19 68.94 -17.60
CA SER A 614 -21.50 67.99 -16.72
C SER A 614 -20.20 68.61 -16.20
N PHE A 615 -20.00 68.66 -14.88
CA PHE A 615 -18.87 69.38 -14.25
C PHE A 615 -17.77 68.51 -13.64
N ALA A 616 -17.83 67.19 -13.71
CA ALA A 616 -16.73 66.36 -13.25
C ALA A 616 -16.56 65.15 -14.14
N GLN A 617 -15.34 64.94 -14.64
CA GLN A 617 -14.93 63.65 -15.17
C GLN A 617 -15.14 62.65 -14.01
N VAL A 618 -16.14 61.77 -14.11
CA VAL A 618 -16.30 60.66 -13.16
C VAL A 618 -14.92 60.02 -13.05
N SER A 619 -14.38 59.87 -11.84
CA SER A 619 -13.09 59.20 -11.70
C SER A 619 -13.24 57.78 -12.23
N GLN A 620 -12.80 57.57 -13.48
CA GLN A 620 -13.04 56.35 -14.26
C GLN A 620 -12.39 55.11 -13.62
N ASN A 621 -11.53 55.31 -12.62
CA ASN A 621 -10.81 54.30 -11.86
C ASN A 621 -11.31 54.16 -10.42
N ILE A 622 -12.22 55.01 -9.93
CA ILE A 622 -12.70 54.92 -8.54
C ILE A 622 -14.04 54.18 -8.53
N LEU A 623 -14.15 53.17 -7.68
CA LEU A 623 -15.35 52.35 -7.51
C LEU A 623 -15.72 52.33 -6.03
N ALA A 624 -16.83 52.99 -5.68
CA ALA A 624 -17.44 52.85 -4.35
C ALA A 624 -18.44 51.70 -4.38
N LEU A 625 -18.35 50.78 -3.41
CA LEU A 625 -19.27 49.66 -3.24
C LEU A 625 -20.50 50.10 -2.42
N ASP A 626 -21.56 49.31 -2.44
CA ASP A 626 -22.81 49.57 -1.73
C ASP A 626 -22.72 49.49 -0.20
N ALA A 627 -21.70 48.82 0.34
CA ALA A 627 -21.48 48.64 1.77
C ALA A 627 -19.99 48.62 2.17
N VAL A 628 -19.73 48.44 3.46
CA VAL A 628 -18.39 48.16 4.00
C VAL A 628 -18.10 46.67 3.86
N TYR A 629 -16.99 46.33 3.19
CA TYR A 629 -16.55 44.98 2.91
C TYR A 629 -15.13 44.79 3.45
N ASP A 630 -15.05 44.19 4.63
CA ASP A 630 -13.78 43.85 5.26
C ASP A 630 -13.11 42.68 4.51
N GLY A 631 -11.79 42.76 4.30
CA GLY A 631 -10.99 41.71 3.66
C GLY A 631 -10.66 41.95 2.17
N ILE A 632 -11.11 43.06 1.56
CA ILE A 632 -10.55 43.51 0.27
C ILE A 632 -9.22 44.22 0.54
N ALA A 633 -8.13 43.69 -0.02
CA ALA A 633 -6.77 44.20 0.20
C ALA A 633 -6.22 44.93 -1.04
N VAL A 634 -5.20 45.77 -0.83
CA VAL A 634 -4.38 46.31 -1.92
C VAL A 634 -3.73 45.15 -2.69
N ASP A 635 -3.57 45.32 -4.00
CA ASP A 635 -3.11 44.32 -4.98
C ASP A 635 -4.03 43.09 -5.16
N SER A 636 -5.17 43.04 -4.47
CA SER A 636 -6.17 41.99 -4.72
C SER A 636 -6.88 42.21 -6.07
N TRP A 637 -7.31 41.11 -6.69
CA TRP A 637 -8.07 41.15 -7.93
C TRP A 637 -9.52 41.57 -7.68
N VAL A 638 -10.05 42.38 -8.58
CA VAL A 638 -11.45 42.74 -8.66
C VAL A 638 -11.96 42.52 -10.08
N VAL A 639 -13.20 42.07 -10.20
CA VAL A 639 -13.87 41.90 -11.48
C VAL A 639 -15.18 42.68 -11.48
N VAL A 640 -15.34 43.58 -12.45
CA VAL A 640 -16.55 44.37 -12.65
C VAL A 640 -17.24 43.88 -13.91
N GLU A 641 -18.42 43.26 -13.78
CA GLU A 641 -19.25 42.82 -14.92
C GLU A 641 -20.38 43.82 -15.17
N ARG A 642 -20.52 44.30 -16.41
CA ARG A 642 -21.52 45.27 -16.87
C ARG A 642 -22.20 44.76 -18.15
N PRO A 643 -23.21 43.89 -18.04
CA PRO A 643 -23.71 43.10 -19.17
C PRO A 643 -24.32 43.93 -20.31
N ARG A 644 -24.86 45.13 -20.03
CA ARG A 644 -25.41 46.00 -21.07
C ARG A 644 -24.39 46.92 -21.75
N LYS A 645 -23.14 46.99 -21.28
CA LYS A 645 -22.12 47.91 -21.80
C LYS A 645 -21.63 47.52 -23.20
N GLY A 646 -21.51 48.50 -24.10
CA GLY A 646 -21.15 48.29 -25.51
C GLY A 646 -22.23 47.58 -26.33
N LEU A 647 -23.48 47.54 -25.84
CA LEU A 647 -24.64 47.08 -26.59
C LEU A 647 -25.43 48.28 -27.14
N ASP A 648 -26.18 48.02 -28.20
CA ASP A 648 -27.01 48.99 -28.91
C ASP A 648 -28.01 49.71 -27.96
N PRO A 649 -27.87 51.03 -27.76
CA PRO A 649 -28.76 51.79 -26.89
C PRO A 649 -30.24 51.70 -27.28
N ASP A 650 -30.54 51.57 -28.57
CA ASP A 650 -31.92 51.49 -29.07
C ASP A 650 -32.62 50.17 -28.68
N LYS A 651 -31.84 49.18 -28.22
CA LYS A 651 -32.32 47.88 -27.71
C LYS A 651 -32.12 47.75 -26.20
N GLY A 652 -31.99 48.87 -25.49
CA GLY A 652 -31.79 48.90 -24.04
C GLY A 652 -30.36 48.62 -23.59
N GLY A 653 -29.39 48.67 -24.52
CA GLY A 653 -27.96 48.63 -24.23
C GLY A 653 -27.41 49.96 -23.70
N ILE A 654 -26.14 49.96 -23.31
CA ILE A 654 -25.42 51.15 -22.88
C ILE A 654 -24.26 51.35 -23.86
N GLY A 655 -24.21 52.49 -24.53
CA GLY A 655 -23.14 52.82 -25.49
C GLY A 655 -21.74 52.90 -24.84
N GLY A 656 -20.72 53.05 -25.67
CA GLY A 656 -19.31 53.15 -25.23
C GLY A 656 -18.49 51.90 -25.50
N ASN A 657 -17.35 51.78 -24.85
CA ASN A 657 -16.38 50.71 -25.09
C ASN A 657 -16.90 49.36 -24.55
N ARG A 658 -17.03 48.37 -25.44
CA ARG A 658 -17.44 47.00 -25.10
C ARG A 658 -16.44 46.28 -24.19
N ASP A 659 -15.16 46.65 -24.21
CA ASP A 659 -14.17 46.06 -23.32
C ASP A 659 -14.45 46.37 -21.84
N LEU A 660 -15.23 47.42 -21.56
CA LEU A 660 -15.70 47.74 -20.20
C LEU A 660 -16.92 46.93 -19.76
N ALA A 661 -17.46 46.06 -20.62
CA ALA A 661 -18.50 45.11 -20.23
C ALA A 661 -18.00 44.08 -19.22
N ARG A 662 -16.69 43.82 -19.19
CA ARG A 662 -16.03 43.08 -18.11
C ARG A 662 -14.63 43.62 -17.90
N VAL A 663 -14.39 44.20 -16.73
CA VAL A 663 -13.06 44.70 -16.34
C VAL A 663 -12.50 43.79 -15.26
N ILE A 664 -11.37 43.16 -15.53
CA ILE A 664 -10.59 42.39 -14.55
C ILE A 664 -9.33 43.19 -14.25
N THR A 665 -9.19 43.69 -13.03
CA THR A 665 -8.10 44.59 -12.66
C THR A 665 -7.70 44.39 -11.19
N THR A 666 -6.66 45.09 -10.73
CA THR A 666 -6.20 45.05 -9.34
C THR A 666 -6.54 46.33 -8.60
N VAL A 667 -6.71 46.22 -7.29
CA VAL A 667 -6.97 47.35 -6.41
C VAL A 667 -5.66 48.03 -6.01
N GLN A 668 -5.53 49.32 -6.25
CA GLN A 668 -4.36 50.13 -5.85
C GLN A 668 -4.51 50.74 -4.45
N GLU A 669 -5.74 51.07 -4.05
CA GLU A 669 -6.05 51.66 -2.75
C GLU A 669 -7.44 51.18 -2.29
N VAL A 670 -7.57 50.90 -0.99
CA VAL A 670 -8.84 50.56 -0.33
C VAL A 670 -9.04 51.52 0.83
N ARG A 671 -10.20 52.16 0.90
CA ARG A 671 -10.57 53.02 2.04
C ARG A 671 -12.05 52.91 2.38
N THR A 672 -12.37 52.95 3.67
CA THR A 672 -13.74 53.09 4.14
C THR A 672 -14.09 54.57 4.22
N VAL A 673 -15.08 55.01 3.45
CA VAL A 673 -15.50 56.42 3.40
C VAL A 673 -17.00 56.53 3.70
N SER A 674 -17.42 57.65 4.28
CA SER A 674 -18.83 58.01 4.37
C SER A 674 -19.22 58.75 3.09
N LEU A 675 -20.11 58.17 2.30
CA LEU A 675 -20.57 58.72 1.04
C LEU A 675 -22.07 59.05 1.12
N ALA A 676 -22.45 60.25 0.69
CA ALA A 676 -23.82 60.71 0.61
C ALA A 676 -24.08 61.26 -0.80
N ALA A 677 -24.69 60.44 -1.65
CA ALA A 677 -25.02 60.76 -3.04
C ALA A 677 -26.27 59.98 -3.47
N PHE A 678 -26.96 60.42 -4.51
CA PHE A 678 -28.17 59.76 -5.06
C PHE A 678 -29.32 59.57 -4.05
N GLY A 679 -29.47 60.51 -3.10
CA GLY A 679 -30.51 60.45 -2.07
C GLY A 679 -30.31 59.39 -0.99
N ILE A 680 -29.14 58.74 -0.96
CA ILE A 680 -28.76 57.74 0.05
C ILE A 680 -27.44 58.13 0.71
N SER A 681 -27.26 57.76 1.98
CA SER A 681 -26.03 58.01 2.73
C SER A 681 -25.61 56.77 3.51
N GLY A 682 -24.34 56.40 3.44
CA GLY A 682 -23.81 55.23 4.13
C GLY A 682 -22.29 55.22 4.22
N LYS A 683 -21.75 54.33 5.07
CA LYS A 683 -20.33 53.98 5.03
C LYS A 683 -20.12 52.92 3.95
N VAL A 684 -19.14 53.13 3.10
CA VAL A 684 -18.86 52.30 1.94
C VAL A 684 -17.37 51.99 1.82
N THR A 685 -17.06 50.89 1.14
CA THR A 685 -15.70 50.59 0.70
C THR A 685 -15.46 51.26 -0.64
N GLN A 686 -14.48 52.15 -0.72
CA GLN A 686 -14.05 52.77 -1.96
C GLN A 686 -12.72 52.17 -2.40
N LEU A 687 -12.70 51.71 -3.65
CA LEU A 687 -11.57 51.10 -4.32
C LEU A 687 -11.02 52.07 -5.37
N VAL A 688 -9.71 52.27 -5.39
CA VAL A 688 -9.01 52.85 -6.54
C VAL A 688 -8.48 51.70 -7.38
N LEU A 689 -8.97 51.57 -8.60
CA LEU A 689 -8.62 50.51 -9.53
C LEU A 689 -7.45 50.93 -10.41
N LYS A 690 -6.62 49.95 -10.77
CA LYS A 690 -5.52 50.18 -11.72
C LYS A 690 -6.04 50.59 -13.10
N ASP A 691 -7.09 49.93 -13.57
CA ASP A 691 -7.70 50.18 -14.88
C ASP A 691 -9.05 50.90 -14.76
N LYS A 692 -9.44 51.57 -15.85
CA LYS A 692 -10.73 52.26 -15.95
C LYS A 692 -11.88 51.24 -16.00
N TRP A 693 -12.96 51.49 -15.26
CA TRP A 693 -14.20 50.71 -15.32
C TRP A 693 -15.40 51.49 -15.90
N LEU A 694 -15.21 52.80 -16.12
CA LEU A 694 -16.17 53.70 -16.77
C LEU A 694 -15.52 54.46 -17.95
N ASP A 695 -16.34 54.88 -18.90
CA ASP A 695 -15.96 55.78 -19.99
C ASP A 695 -16.90 56.99 -20.09
N GLU A 696 -16.73 57.82 -21.12
CA GLU A 696 -17.49 59.05 -21.33
C GLU A 696 -18.98 58.82 -21.67
N ALA A 697 -19.37 57.60 -22.06
CA ALA A 697 -20.76 57.25 -22.33
C ALA A 697 -21.54 56.91 -21.04
N ASP A 698 -20.86 56.79 -19.90
CA ASP A 698 -21.46 56.46 -18.61
C ASP A 698 -21.93 57.74 -17.87
N THR A 699 -23.10 58.25 -18.26
CA THR A 699 -23.60 59.57 -17.80
C THR A 699 -24.67 59.50 -16.71
N SER A 700 -25.40 58.39 -16.58
CA SER A 700 -26.51 58.21 -15.61
C SER A 700 -26.33 56.96 -14.75
N LEU A 701 -26.90 56.97 -13.54
CA LEU A 701 -26.81 55.85 -12.60
C LEU A 701 -27.38 54.58 -13.20
N GLY A 702 -28.41 54.72 -14.06
CA GLY A 702 -28.99 53.66 -14.87
C GLY A 702 -27.99 52.90 -15.75
N HIS A 703 -26.81 53.47 -16.07
CA HIS A 703 -25.73 52.83 -16.84
C HIS A 703 -24.81 51.92 -15.99
N ILE A 704 -24.94 51.94 -14.66
CA ILE A 704 -24.12 51.12 -13.76
C ILE A 704 -24.95 50.26 -12.80
N ARG A 705 -26.29 50.33 -12.85
CA ARG A 705 -27.17 49.53 -11.97
C ARG A 705 -27.07 48.03 -12.17
N ASP A 706 -26.77 47.60 -13.39
CA ASP A 706 -26.53 46.19 -13.73
C ASP A 706 -25.07 45.77 -13.52
N ALA A 707 -24.24 46.65 -12.96
CA ALA A 707 -22.86 46.32 -12.67
C ALA A 707 -22.77 45.45 -11.41
N THR A 708 -22.05 44.33 -11.52
CA THR A 708 -21.73 43.46 -10.39
C THR A 708 -20.22 43.45 -10.18
N VAL A 709 -19.81 43.62 -8.93
CA VAL A 709 -18.41 43.66 -8.52
C VAL A 709 -18.09 42.39 -7.73
N TYR A 710 -17.12 41.61 -8.21
CA TYR A 710 -16.59 40.45 -7.53
C TYR A 710 -15.20 40.76 -6.98
N ALA A 711 -15.00 40.61 -5.68
CA ALA A 711 -13.76 40.94 -4.98
C ALA A 711 -13.43 39.90 -3.90
N ARG A 712 -12.34 40.13 -3.15
CA ARG A 712 -11.84 39.23 -2.09
C ARG A 712 -11.59 37.82 -2.64
N GLY A 713 -10.47 37.68 -3.35
CA GLY A 713 -10.02 36.40 -3.88
C GLY A 713 -9.39 35.52 -2.82
N ASP A 714 -10.08 34.47 -2.40
CA ASP A 714 -9.52 33.41 -1.57
C ASP A 714 -8.65 32.51 -2.46
N ALA A 715 -7.36 32.37 -2.13
CA ALA A 715 -6.43 31.60 -2.93
C ALA A 715 -6.76 30.11 -2.91
N LEU A 716 -6.88 29.52 -4.10
CA LEU A 716 -7.12 28.09 -4.31
C LEU A 716 -5.94 27.48 -5.06
N SER A 717 -5.79 26.17 -4.94
CA SER A 717 -4.77 25.40 -5.67
C SER A 717 -5.43 24.36 -6.56
N LEU A 718 -4.89 24.14 -7.75
CA LEU A 718 -5.28 23.00 -8.58
C LEU A 718 -4.91 21.70 -7.86
N ALA A 719 -5.77 20.68 -7.97
CA ALA A 719 -5.36 19.34 -7.60
C ALA A 719 -4.34 18.82 -8.61
N THR A 720 -3.28 18.20 -8.10
CA THR A 720 -2.33 17.39 -8.87
C THR A 720 -3.01 16.12 -9.39
N GLU A 721 -2.63 15.64 -10.57
CA GLU A 721 -3.18 14.43 -11.20
C GLU A 721 -2.70 13.17 -10.48
N PRO A 722 -3.55 12.15 -10.26
CA PRO A 722 -3.12 10.88 -9.69
C PRO A 722 -2.17 10.12 -10.65
N VAL A 723 -1.12 9.53 -10.09
CA VAL A 723 -0.27 8.58 -10.81
C VAL A 723 -1.01 7.25 -10.84
N GLY A 724 -1.53 6.86 -12.01
CA GLY A 724 -2.42 5.71 -12.17
C GLY A 724 -1.74 4.33 -12.18
N THR A 725 -0.46 4.24 -11.80
CA THR A 725 0.31 2.99 -11.85
C THR A 725 0.60 2.45 -10.46
N ASP A 726 0.23 1.20 -10.24
CA ASP A 726 0.62 0.43 -9.05
C ASP A 726 2.14 0.25 -8.95
N VAL A 727 2.63 0.06 -7.73
CA VAL A 727 4.05 -0.11 -7.45
C VAL A 727 4.47 -1.56 -7.74
N SER A 728 5.40 -1.74 -8.66
CA SER A 728 5.97 -3.04 -9.03
C SER A 728 7.38 -2.88 -9.61
N GLY A 729 8.09 -4.00 -9.83
CA GLY A 729 9.43 -3.97 -10.41
C GLY A 729 10.50 -3.59 -9.39
N ASP A 730 11.59 -2.99 -9.85
CA ASP A 730 12.78 -2.63 -9.06
C ASP A 730 12.94 -1.13 -8.82
N ALA A 731 12.03 -0.29 -9.32
CA ALA A 731 12.11 1.15 -9.19
C ALA A 731 10.89 1.72 -8.46
N ILE A 732 11.12 2.49 -7.40
CA ILE A 732 10.06 3.13 -6.61
C ILE A 732 10.28 4.64 -6.63
N GLU A 733 9.32 5.38 -7.20
CA GLU A 733 9.31 6.85 -7.17
C GLU A 733 8.67 7.36 -5.88
N LEU A 734 9.40 8.22 -5.17
CA LEU A 734 8.95 8.84 -3.93
C LEU A 734 8.38 10.23 -4.19
N ALA A 735 7.46 10.68 -3.33
CA ALA A 735 6.74 11.93 -3.49
C ALA A 735 7.60 13.18 -3.27
N GLN A 736 8.77 13.03 -2.65
CA GLN A 736 9.65 14.13 -2.26
C GLN A 736 11.11 13.70 -2.29
N LEU A 737 11.99 14.68 -2.09
CA LEU A 737 13.43 14.49 -1.95
C LEU A 737 13.76 13.95 -0.55
N TYR A 738 14.50 12.84 -0.49
CA TYR A 738 15.05 12.26 0.74
C TYR A 738 16.57 12.29 0.72
N ASP A 739 17.17 12.72 1.83
CA ASP A 739 18.62 12.76 2.07
C ASP A 739 19.10 11.47 2.76
N GLY A 740 20.36 11.11 2.51
CA GLY A 740 21.17 10.17 3.30
C GLY A 740 20.86 8.69 3.08
N LEU A 741 19.99 8.35 2.13
CA LEU A 741 19.76 6.97 1.71
C LEU A 741 20.96 6.48 0.89
N THR A 742 21.40 5.24 1.14
CA THR A 742 22.59 4.68 0.49
C THR A 742 22.35 3.28 -0.02
N ALA A 743 23.08 2.89 -1.06
CA ALA A 743 23.14 1.50 -1.52
C ALA A 743 23.56 0.55 -0.37
N GLY A 744 22.98 -0.64 -0.35
CA GLY A 744 23.17 -1.65 0.70
C GLY A 744 22.24 -1.51 1.91
N ARG A 745 21.44 -0.45 2.00
CA ARG A 745 20.46 -0.28 3.08
C ARG A 745 19.25 -1.21 2.88
N TRP A 746 18.80 -1.81 3.98
CA TRP A 746 17.55 -2.56 4.03
C TRP A 746 16.33 -1.64 4.00
N VAL A 747 15.33 -2.03 3.22
CA VAL A 747 14.00 -1.43 3.22
C VAL A 747 12.94 -2.54 3.27
N VAL A 748 11.78 -2.24 3.85
CA VAL A 748 10.62 -3.12 3.78
C VAL A 748 9.52 -2.39 3.02
N VAL A 749 9.02 -3.05 1.98
CA VAL A 749 7.86 -2.58 1.19
C VAL A 749 6.64 -3.39 1.63
N THR A 750 5.61 -2.70 2.12
CA THR A 750 4.35 -3.34 2.51
C THR A 750 3.16 -2.57 1.95
N GLY A 751 2.08 -3.25 1.61
CA GLY A 751 0.88 -2.65 1.05
C GLY A 751 -0.13 -3.70 0.61
N GLU A 752 -1.22 -3.26 0.01
CA GLU A 752 -2.23 -4.13 -0.59
C GLU A 752 -1.76 -4.64 -1.95
N ARG A 753 -1.89 -5.94 -2.18
CA ARG A 753 -1.53 -6.61 -3.42
C ARG A 753 -2.63 -6.47 -4.47
N THR A 754 -2.26 -6.03 -5.66
CA THR A 754 -3.15 -5.96 -6.85
C THR A 754 -2.82 -7.00 -7.90
N ASP A 755 -1.73 -7.77 -7.71
CA ASP A 755 -1.38 -8.93 -8.55
C ASP A 755 -2.30 -10.15 -8.33
N ILE A 756 -3.23 -10.08 -7.37
CA ILE A 756 -4.22 -11.11 -7.08
C ILE A 756 -5.53 -10.74 -7.77
N PRO A 757 -5.90 -11.41 -8.87
CA PRO A 757 -7.06 -11.00 -9.64
C PRO A 757 -8.34 -11.07 -8.79
N GLY A 758 -9.24 -10.09 -8.93
CA GLY A 758 -10.57 -10.09 -8.30
C GLY A 758 -10.61 -10.03 -6.76
N ALA A 759 -9.46 -9.94 -6.10
CA ALA A 759 -9.35 -9.77 -4.66
C ALA A 759 -8.87 -8.35 -4.33
N THR A 760 -9.37 -7.79 -3.24
CA THR A 760 -8.92 -6.52 -2.66
C THR A 760 -8.67 -6.72 -1.17
N GLY A 761 -7.88 -5.85 -0.56
CA GLY A 761 -7.52 -5.88 0.85
C GLY A 761 -6.51 -6.97 1.25
N VAL A 762 -5.84 -7.62 0.30
CA VAL A 762 -4.83 -8.65 0.63
C VAL A 762 -3.47 -7.99 0.90
N PRO A 763 -2.95 -8.00 2.14
CA PRO A 763 -1.66 -7.40 2.42
C PRO A 763 -0.52 -8.25 1.86
N GLY A 764 0.55 -7.60 1.44
CA GLY A 764 1.83 -8.22 1.09
C GLY A 764 2.97 -7.43 1.74
N THR A 765 4.07 -8.11 2.03
CA THR A 765 5.28 -7.51 2.60
C THR A 765 6.52 -8.16 1.99
N GLU A 766 7.45 -7.36 1.51
CA GLU A 766 8.72 -7.80 0.95
C GLU A 766 9.89 -7.07 1.59
N LEU A 767 10.95 -7.82 1.94
CA LEU A 767 12.25 -7.26 2.28
C LEU A 767 13.00 -6.95 0.99
N ALA A 768 13.53 -5.74 0.86
CA ALA A 768 14.37 -5.36 -0.26
C ALA A 768 15.63 -4.64 0.21
N MET A 769 16.63 -4.57 -0.66
CA MET A 769 17.87 -3.85 -0.43
C MET A 769 18.04 -2.80 -1.52
N LEU A 770 18.43 -1.57 -1.15
CA LEU A 770 18.71 -0.51 -2.10
C LEU A 770 19.98 -0.85 -2.89
N ALA A 771 19.90 -0.89 -4.22
CA ALA A 771 21.05 -0.97 -5.12
C ALA A 771 21.60 0.43 -5.44
N ALA A 772 20.71 1.40 -5.63
CA ALA A 772 21.06 2.81 -5.88
C ALA A 772 19.92 3.74 -5.45
N VAL A 773 20.26 5.02 -5.29
CA VAL A 773 19.31 6.10 -4.98
C VAL A 773 19.57 7.22 -5.98
N HIS A 774 18.53 7.62 -6.70
CA HIS A 774 18.61 8.66 -7.72
C HIS A 774 17.72 9.84 -7.29
N GLN A 775 18.15 11.05 -7.60
CA GLN A 775 17.39 12.29 -7.43
C GLN A 775 16.97 12.77 -8.82
N THR A 776 15.68 12.62 -9.13
CA THR A 776 15.14 12.77 -10.48
C THR A 776 14.12 13.90 -10.56
N VAL A 777 13.89 14.39 -11.77
CA VAL A 777 12.80 15.31 -12.11
C VAL A 777 12.34 15.02 -13.55
N ASP A 778 11.04 15.12 -13.83
CA ASP A 778 10.55 15.08 -15.21
C ASP A 778 10.62 16.48 -15.83
N ASP A 779 11.66 16.73 -16.62
CA ASP A 779 11.92 18.00 -17.31
C ASP A 779 10.82 18.39 -18.30
N LYS A 780 10.01 17.43 -18.74
CA LYS A 780 8.87 17.65 -19.65
C LYS A 780 7.58 17.99 -18.91
N ARG A 781 7.53 17.85 -17.58
CA ARG A 781 6.37 18.23 -16.75
C ARG A 781 6.62 19.57 -16.05
N PRO A 782 6.01 20.66 -16.52
CA PRO A 782 6.09 21.94 -15.82
C PRO A 782 5.59 21.84 -14.38
N GLY A 783 6.31 22.47 -13.45
CA GLY A 783 6.02 22.44 -12.03
C GLY A 783 6.45 21.16 -11.32
N ASP A 784 7.07 20.19 -12.00
CA ASP A 784 7.70 19.05 -11.32
C ASP A 784 8.91 19.51 -10.50
N THR A 785 9.12 18.83 -9.38
CA THR A 785 10.18 19.12 -8.41
C THR A 785 11.13 17.93 -8.30
N VAL A 786 12.35 18.18 -7.83
CA VAL A 786 13.32 17.09 -7.62
C VAL A 786 12.80 16.16 -6.53
N HIS A 787 12.75 14.87 -6.83
CA HIS A 787 12.24 13.83 -5.94
C HIS A 787 13.12 12.58 -6.02
N THR A 788 13.04 11.75 -4.99
CA THR A 788 13.89 10.55 -4.91
C THR A 788 13.27 9.37 -5.64
N ARG A 789 14.10 8.64 -6.38
CA ARG A 789 13.79 7.34 -6.98
C ARG A 789 14.70 6.28 -6.39
N LEU A 790 14.11 5.27 -5.77
CA LEU A 790 14.82 4.13 -5.21
C LEU A 790 14.99 3.05 -6.28
N ILE A 791 16.20 2.50 -6.40
CA ILE A 791 16.49 1.32 -7.22
C ILE A 791 16.78 0.16 -6.28
N LEU A 792 15.99 -0.91 -6.38
CA LEU A 792 16.10 -2.12 -5.59
C LEU A 792 17.06 -3.12 -6.26
N ALA A 793 17.78 -3.91 -5.45
CA ALA A 793 18.70 -4.94 -5.95
C ALA A 793 18.00 -6.04 -6.76
N ASN A 794 16.72 -6.29 -6.46
CA ASN A 794 15.89 -7.26 -7.15
C ASN A 794 14.50 -6.63 -7.35
N LYS A 795 13.82 -7.03 -8.43
CA LYS A 795 12.43 -6.66 -8.67
C LYS A 795 11.54 -7.26 -7.58
N LEU A 796 10.58 -6.48 -7.09
CA LEU A 796 9.51 -6.94 -6.22
C LEU A 796 8.78 -8.11 -6.89
N SER A 797 8.46 -9.13 -6.10
CA SER A 797 7.64 -10.25 -6.56
C SER A 797 6.17 -9.84 -6.67
N TYR A 798 5.69 -8.92 -5.85
CA TYR A 798 4.30 -8.49 -5.83
C TYR A 798 4.10 -7.14 -6.56
N THR A 799 2.84 -6.88 -6.91
CA THR A 799 2.39 -5.56 -7.37
C THR A 799 1.48 -4.98 -6.30
N TYR A 800 1.73 -3.74 -5.90
CA TYR A 800 1.05 -3.11 -4.78
C TYR A 800 0.23 -1.90 -5.20
N ARG A 801 -0.97 -1.75 -4.62
CA ARG A 801 -1.79 -0.56 -4.81
C ARG A 801 -1.09 0.66 -4.23
N ALA A 802 -0.73 1.62 -5.08
CA ALA A 802 0.22 2.67 -4.74
C ALA A 802 -0.14 3.45 -3.46
N ASP A 803 -1.42 3.76 -3.24
CA ASP A 803 -1.92 4.53 -2.09
C ASP A 803 -1.89 3.78 -0.74
N THR A 804 -1.68 2.46 -0.77
CA THR A 804 -1.50 1.62 0.44
C THR A 804 -0.06 1.30 0.77
N VAL A 805 0.88 1.68 -0.11
CA VAL A 805 2.28 1.31 0.03
C VAL A 805 2.94 2.15 1.12
N HIS A 806 3.54 1.45 2.06
CA HIS A 806 4.47 1.99 3.05
C HIS A 806 5.86 1.42 2.79
N VAL A 807 6.87 2.29 2.81
CA VAL A 807 8.27 1.90 2.63
C VAL A 807 9.07 2.29 3.86
N TYR A 808 9.39 1.30 4.70
CA TYR A 808 10.18 1.49 5.90
C TYR A 808 11.68 1.45 5.56
N ALA A 809 12.44 2.49 5.91
CA ALA A 809 13.89 2.55 5.68
C ALA A 809 14.75 2.61 6.96
N ASN A 810 14.10 2.70 8.13
CA ASN A 810 14.71 2.48 9.45
C ASN A 810 14.71 0.99 9.82
N VAL A 811 15.20 0.15 8.90
CA VAL A 811 15.12 -1.31 9.02
C VAL A 811 16.48 -1.89 9.39
N VAL A 812 16.51 -2.77 10.38
CA VAL A 812 17.72 -3.49 10.80
C VAL A 812 17.41 -4.92 11.16
N ARG A 813 18.39 -5.81 10.96
CA ARG A 813 18.29 -7.20 11.38
C ARG A 813 18.22 -7.31 12.89
N ALA A 814 17.36 -8.21 13.39
CA ALA A 814 17.28 -8.57 14.80
C ALA A 814 17.16 -10.08 15.01
N THR A 815 17.63 -10.55 16.16
CA THR A 815 17.56 -11.96 16.56
C THR A 815 17.02 -12.07 17.97
N GLN A 816 16.37 -13.18 18.30
CA GLN A 816 15.81 -13.45 19.63
C GLN A 816 16.93 -13.58 20.67
N GLY A 817 16.65 -13.13 21.89
CA GLY A 817 17.48 -13.28 23.07
C GLY A 817 17.82 -11.93 23.72
N ALA A 818 18.01 -11.94 25.04
CA ALA A 818 18.38 -10.76 25.82
C ALA A 818 19.79 -10.92 26.41
N SER A 819 20.67 -9.94 26.15
CA SER A 819 22.04 -9.93 26.65
C SER A 819 22.11 -9.81 28.19
N ARG A 820 23.11 -10.49 28.76
CA ARG A 820 23.49 -10.50 30.16
C ARG A 820 24.99 -10.26 30.25
N ASN A 821 25.42 -9.58 31.31
CA ASN A 821 26.84 -9.37 31.61
C ASN A 821 26.98 -9.42 33.13
N GLU A 822 27.59 -10.50 33.63
CA GLU A 822 27.60 -10.80 35.06
C GLU A 822 28.86 -11.58 35.46
N PRO A 823 29.37 -11.41 36.69
CA PRO A 823 30.39 -12.29 37.25
C PRO A 823 29.78 -13.66 37.54
N ILE A 824 30.36 -14.72 36.98
CA ILE A 824 29.89 -16.10 37.21
C ILE A 824 30.71 -16.83 38.30
N GLY A 825 31.82 -16.23 38.73
CA GLY A 825 32.58 -16.71 39.89
C GLY A 825 33.98 -16.13 40.01
N SER A 826 34.74 -16.71 40.94
CA SER A 826 36.09 -16.34 41.33
C SER A 826 37.05 -17.47 40.99
N GLY A 827 38.08 -17.18 40.20
CA GLY A 827 39.11 -18.15 39.85
C GLY A 827 40.04 -18.45 41.03
N ASP A 828 40.55 -19.67 41.09
CA ASP A 828 41.57 -20.10 42.05
C ASP A 828 42.68 -20.92 41.33
N ALA A 829 43.88 -20.35 41.16
CA ALA A 829 44.97 -20.99 40.44
C ALA A 829 45.44 -22.34 41.05
N SER A 830 45.10 -22.62 42.31
CA SER A 830 45.40 -23.90 42.98
C SER A 830 44.49 -25.04 42.51
N ARG A 831 43.32 -24.74 41.91
CA ARG A 831 42.31 -25.71 41.52
C ARG A 831 42.29 -25.93 40.00
N ALA A 832 42.58 -27.15 39.60
CA ALA A 832 42.41 -27.61 38.22
C ALA A 832 40.93 -27.83 37.87
N GLY A 833 40.56 -27.67 36.60
CA GLY A 833 39.25 -28.11 36.10
C GLY A 833 38.05 -27.36 36.70
N GLN A 834 38.23 -26.09 37.09
CA GLN A 834 37.15 -25.33 37.74
C GLN A 834 35.96 -25.17 36.81
N THR A 835 34.76 -25.31 37.37
CA THR A 835 33.49 -25.21 36.65
C THR A 835 32.58 -24.16 37.28
N PHE A 836 31.96 -23.33 36.46
CA PHE A 836 31.00 -22.30 36.85
C PHE A 836 29.70 -22.47 36.05
N THR A 837 28.56 -22.14 36.65
CA THR A 837 27.23 -22.26 36.02
C THR A 837 26.71 -20.85 35.70
N LEU A 838 26.17 -20.65 34.50
CA LEU A 838 25.48 -19.40 34.16
C LEU A 838 24.23 -19.24 35.04
N PHE A 839 23.94 -18.02 35.49
CA PHE A 839 22.80 -17.80 36.39
C PHE A 839 21.45 -17.88 35.66
N GLN A 840 21.43 -17.51 34.38
CA GLN A 840 20.23 -17.54 33.54
C GLN A 840 20.43 -18.48 32.35
N GLY A 841 19.33 -19.05 31.88
CA GLY A 841 19.28 -19.90 30.71
C GLY A 841 17.87 -19.91 30.12
N PRO A 842 17.68 -20.49 28.94
CA PRO A 842 18.71 -21.15 28.12
C PRO A 842 19.66 -20.17 27.40
N LEU A 843 20.93 -20.55 27.25
CA LEU A 843 21.96 -19.80 26.50
C LEU A 843 21.60 -19.74 25.02
N THR A 844 21.44 -18.54 24.46
CA THR A 844 21.11 -18.32 23.05
C THR A 844 22.25 -18.73 22.12
N TRP A 845 21.90 -19.46 21.05
CA TRP A 845 22.77 -19.73 19.91
C TRP A 845 22.19 -19.11 18.64
N LEU A 846 23.06 -18.56 17.79
CA LEU A 846 22.70 -17.98 16.50
C LEU A 846 23.03 -18.95 15.38
N ALA A 847 22.26 -18.93 14.30
CA ALA A 847 22.62 -19.68 13.10
C ALA A 847 23.95 -19.14 12.54
N ALA A 848 24.86 -20.06 12.19
CA ALA A 848 26.21 -19.73 11.74
C ALA A 848 26.65 -20.62 10.58
N ASP A 849 27.63 -20.19 9.80
CA ASP A 849 28.22 -20.92 8.66
C ASP A 849 29.22 -22.02 9.09
N THR A 850 29.20 -22.44 10.35
CA THR A 850 30.01 -23.53 10.91
C THR A 850 29.42 -24.92 10.60
N PRO A 851 30.16 -26.04 10.71
CA PRO A 851 29.61 -27.39 10.51
C PRO A 851 28.40 -27.71 11.43
N LEU A 852 28.44 -27.25 12.69
CA LEU A 852 27.31 -27.37 13.63
C LEU A 852 26.09 -26.55 13.20
N GLY A 853 26.30 -25.52 12.38
CA GLY A 853 25.27 -24.58 11.95
C GLY A 853 24.82 -23.59 13.04
N ALA A 854 25.54 -23.54 14.16
CA ALA A 854 25.26 -22.69 15.30
C ALA A 854 26.55 -22.07 15.85
N ALA A 855 26.42 -20.87 16.42
CA ALA A 855 27.47 -20.22 17.21
C ALA A 855 26.89 -19.73 18.54
N SER A 856 27.62 -20.01 19.62
CA SER A 856 27.31 -19.57 20.98
C SER A 856 27.42 -18.05 21.08
N THR A 857 26.52 -17.43 21.84
CA THR A 857 26.62 -16.00 22.19
C THR A 857 27.48 -15.75 23.42
N LEU A 858 28.03 -16.82 24.03
CA LEU A 858 28.82 -16.75 25.24
C LEU A 858 30.24 -16.22 24.97
N GLU A 859 30.59 -15.14 25.65
CA GLU A 859 31.96 -14.68 25.82
C GLU A 859 32.35 -14.76 27.30
N ILE A 860 33.47 -15.40 27.60
CA ILE A 860 34.05 -15.43 28.94
C ILE A 860 35.29 -14.55 28.99
N ARG A 861 35.32 -13.64 29.96
CA ARG A 861 36.50 -12.83 30.27
C ARG A 861 36.96 -13.09 31.69
N VAL A 862 38.26 -13.36 31.86
CA VAL A 862 38.90 -13.50 33.16
C VAL A 862 39.88 -12.35 33.34
N ASP A 863 39.69 -11.53 34.37
CA ASP A 863 40.45 -10.29 34.57
C ASP A 863 40.42 -9.36 33.33
N GLY A 864 39.29 -9.35 32.62
CA GLY A 864 39.10 -8.57 31.39
C GLY A 864 39.68 -9.21 30.12
N VAL A 865 40.40 -10.32 30.22
CA VAL A 865 41.02 -11.04 29.11
C VAL A 865 40.06 -12.08 28.55
N LEU A 866 39.85 -12.11 27.23
CA LEU A 866 38.99 -13.09 26.56
C LEU A 866 39.59 -14.51 26.60
N TRP A 867 38.75 -15.47 26.97
CA TRP A 867 39.00 -16.90 26.84
C TRP A 867 38.16 -17.45 25.69
N HIS A 868 38.61 -18.54 25.07
CA HIS A 868 37.98 -19.09 23.86
C HIS A 868 37.24 -20.41 24.15
N GLU A 869 36.01 -20.51 23.66
CA GLU A 869 35.26 -21.76 23.68
C GLU A 869 35.89 -22.78 22.74
N VAL A 870 36.06 -24.02 23.21
CA VAL A 870 36.53 -25.16 22.42
C VAL A 870 35.66 -26.40 22.68
N ASP A 871 35.61 -27.33 21.73
CA ASP A 871 34.82 -28.57 21.88
C ASP A 871 35.39 -29.51 22.93
N SER A 872 36.72 -29.52 23.07
CA SER A 872 37.48 -30.38 23.98
C SER A 872 38.82 -29.75 24.36
N PHE A 873 39.30 -30.09 25.55
CA PHE A 873 40.66 -29.77 25.99
C PHE A 873 41.74 -30.65 25.33
N ALA A 874 41.36 -31.74 24.66
CA ALA A 874 42.31 -32.63 24.00
C ALA A 874 43.13 -31.86 22.95
N GLY A 875 44.46 -32.01 23.01
CA GLY A 875 45.39 -31.34 22.09
C GLY A 875 45.64 -29.85 22.38
N ARG A 876 45.12 -29.30 23.48
CA ARG A 876 45.36 -27.92 23.91
C ARG A 876 46.58 -27.84 24.83
N GLY A 877 47.43 -26.84 24.61
CA GLY A 877 48.60 -26.57 25.45
C GLY A 877 48.23 -26.05 26.86
N PRO A 878 49.16 -26.14 27.82
CA PRO A 878 48.92 -25.78 29.23
C PRO A 878 48.68 -24.28 29.46
N ASP A 879 49.08 -23.41 28.53
CA ASP A 879 48.91 -21.96 28.62
C ASP A 879 47.76 -21.42 27.73
N GLU A 880 47.06 -22.30 27.02
CA GLU A 880 45.96 -21.89 26.15
C GLU A 880 44.74 -21.48 26.97
N ARG A 881 44.27 -20.24 26.80
CA ARG A 881 43.09 -19.68 27.49
C ARG A 881 41.80 -20.20 26.86
N VAL A 882 41.44 -21.43 27.21
CA VAL A 882 40.28 -22.13 26.64
C VAL A 882 39.31 -22.61 27.70
N TYR A 883 38.03 -22.71 27.33
CA TYR A 883 36.99 -23.33 28.15
C TYR A 883 36.11 -24.24 27.29
N VAL A 884 35.46 -25.20 27.94
CA VAL A 884 34.44 -26.07 27.33
C VAL A 884 33.09 -25.79 27.97
N THR A 885 32.01 -25.88 27.20
CA THR A 885 30.65 -25.73 27.70
C THR A 885 29.93 -27.08 27.80
N SER A 886 28.99 -27.18 28.73
CA SER A 886 28.05 -28.29 28.81
C SER A 886 26.72 -27.82 29.34
N THR A 887 25.62 -28.24 28.73
CA THR A 887 24.27 -27.94 29.21
C THR A 887 23.76 -29.13 30.01
N GLY A 888 23.33 -28.88 31.25
CA GLY A 888 22.71 -29.89 32.10
C GLY A 888 21.25 -30.16 31.73
N ALA A 889 20.67 -31.21 32.31
CA ALA A 889 19.24 -31.51 32.19
C ALA A 889 18.35 -30.39 32.79
N ASP A 890 18.90 -29.55 33.66
CA ASP A 890 18.28 -28.34 34.21
C ASP A 890 18.26 -27.16 33.23
N GLY A 891 18.76 -27.35 31.99
CA GLY A 891 18.84 -26.32 30.96
C GLY A 891 19.92 -25.27 31.21
N LYS A 892 20.70 -25.39 32.28
CA LYS A 892 21.77 -24.44 32.63
C LYS A 892 23.08 -24.83 31.97
N THR A 893 23.77 -23.84 31.43
CA THR A 893 25.10 -24.02 30.85
C THR A 893 26.17 -23.91 31.92
N ARG A 894 27.07 -24.90 31.96
CA ARG A 894 28.27 -24.95 32.78
C ARG A 894 29.50 -24.72 31.90
N VAL A 895 30.39 -23.86 32.37
CA VAL A 895 31.67 -23.51 31.76
C VAL A 895 32.77 -24.15 32.58
N THR A 896 33.58 -25.01 31.97
CA THR A 896 34.73 -25.66 32.62
C THR A 896 36.03 -25.16 32.01
N PHE A 897 37.05 -24.96 32.84
CA PHE A 897 38.38 -24.47 32.45
C PHE A 897 39.44 -25.57 32.53
N GLY A 898 40.62 -25.30 31.97
CA GLY A 898 41.73 -26.26 31.88
C GLY A 898 42.31 -26.69 33.23
N ASP A 899 43.11 -27.76 33.19
CA ASP A 899 43.80 -28.33 34.35
C ASP A 899 45.27 -27.88 34.48
N GLY A 900 45.75 -27.03 33.58
CA GLY A 900 47.15 -26.59 33.48
C GLY A 900 48.06 -27.56 32.74
N VAL A 901 47.51 -28.64 32.17
CA VAL A 901 48.18 -29.52 31.21
C VAL A 901 47.46 -29.41 29.86
N HIS A 902 46.14 -29.49 29.89
CA HIS A 902 45.23 -29.35 28.76
C HIS A 902 44.38 -28.08 28.95
N GLY A 903 44.92 -26.95 28.49
CA GLY A 903 44.37 -25.62 28.72
C GLY A 903 44.81 -24.99 30.05
N ALA A 904 44.81 -23.66 30.07
CA ALA A 904 45.24 -22.83 31.19
C ALA A 904 44.33 -22.97 32.41
N ARG A 905 44.95 -22.91 33.60
CA ARG A 905 44.23 -22.70 34.85
C ARG A 905 43.80 -21.25 34.98
N LEU A 906 42.72 -21.04 35.71
CA LEU A 906 42.29 -19.69 36.04
C LEU A 906 43.28 -18.99 36.97
N PRO A 907 43.62 -17.71 36.75
CA PRO A 907 44.28 -16.90 37.76
C PRO A 907 43.38 -16.72 38.99
N THR A 908 44.00 -16.62 40.18
CA THR A 908 43.28 -16.34 41.42
C THR A 908 42.78 -14.90 41.42
N GLY A 909 41.48 -14.70 41.63
CA GLY A 909 40.86 -13.38 41.71
C GLY A 909 39.47 -13.43 42.32
N SER A 910 38.89 -12.27 42.61
CA SER A 910 37.53 -12.14 43.16
C SER A 910 36.58 -11.66 42.07
N GLU A 911 35.53 -12.43 41.79
CA GLU A 911 34.56 -12.14 40.71
C GLU A 911 35.22 -11.83 39.36
N ASN A 912 36.43 -12.39 39.15
CA ASN A 912 37.24 -12.10 37.98
C ASN A 912 36.77 -12.86 36.75
N VAL A 913 35.98 -13.93 36.91
CA VAL A 913 35.38 -14.68 35.80
C VAL A 913 34.02 -14.08 35.48
N ARG A 914 33.93 -13.37 34.35
CA ARG A 914 32.71 -12.72 33.86
C ARG A 914 32.22 -13.34 32.57
N ALA A 915 30.91 -13.51 32.47
CA ALA A 915 30.25 -13.98 31.27
C ALA A 915 29.40 -12.88 30.64
N HIS A 916 29.55 -12.71 29.33
CA HIS A 916 28.62 -11.98 28.50
C HIS A 916 27.91 -12.97 27.59
N TYR A 917 26.58 -13.03 27.63
CA TYR A 917 25.82 -14.02 26.87
C TYR A 917 24.37 -13.58 26.67
N ARG A 918 23.63 -14.24 25.79
CA ARG A 918 22.20 -13.97 25.60
C ARG A 918 21.36 -15.11 26.15
N VAL A 919 20.16 -14.76 26.61
CA VAL A 919 19.18 -15.69 27.16
C VAL A 919 17.91 -15.66 26.32
N GLY A 920 17.40 -16.83 25.99
CA GLY A 920 16.19 -17.02 25.17
C GLY A 920 16.51 -17.57 23.79
N LEU A 921 15.82 -18.64 23.41
CA LEU A 921 15.94 -19.34 22.13
C LEU A 921 14.71 -20.20 21.91
N GLY A 922 14.68 -20.95 20.82
CA GLY A 922 13.72 -22.04 20.66
C GLY A 922 12.50 -21.67 19.84
N HIS A 923 11.54 -22.59 19.84
CA HIS A 923 10.31 -22.45 19.07
C HIS A 923 9.49 -21.22 19.49
N ALA A 924 9.51 -20.88 20.78
CA ALA A 924 8.82 -19.72 21.35
C ALA A 924 9.25 -18.39 20.74
N GLY A 925 10.44 -18.34 20.13
CA GLY A 925 10.90 -17.17 19.39
C GLY A 925 10.12 -16.89 18.12
N ASN A 926 9.48 -17.89 17.50
CA ASN A 926 8.81 -17.69 16.22
C ASN A 926 7.52 -16.86 16.42
N LEU A 927 7.49 -15.65 15.86
CA LEU A 927 6.41 -14.68 16.05
C LEU A 927 5.85 -14.24 14.70
N LYS A 928 4.56 -13.91 14.68
CA LYS A 928 3.91 -13.33 13.50
C LYS A 928 4.41 -11.90 13.27
N ALA A 929 4.22 -11.40 12.04
CA ALA A 929 4.40 -9.98 11.75
C ALA A 929 3.54 -9.12 12.70
N GLY A 930 4.07 -7.99 13.17
CA GLY A 930 3.34 -7.05 14.02
C GLY A 930 3.27 -7.40 15.51
N GLN A 931 3.97 -8.43 15.99
CA GLN A 931 3.93 -8.85 17.39
C GLN A 931 5.05 -8.25 18.27
N ILE A 932 6.17 -7.82 17.66
CA ILE A 932 7.30 -7.18 18.34
C ILE A 932 7.11 -5.67 18.24
N THR A 933 6.40 -5.10 19.23
CA THR A 933 5.97 -3.69 19.19
C THR A 933 6.44 -2.87 20.40
N GLN A 934 7.05 -3.51 21.40
CA GLN A 934 7.51 -2.82 22.62
C GLN A 934 9.01 -2.56 22.60
N LEU A 935 9.39 -1.30 22.85
CA LEU A 935 10.77 -0.90 23.09
C LEU A 935 11.19 -1.25 24.52
N ALA A 936 12.02 -2.28 24.67
CA ALA A 936 12.57 -2.69 25.97
C ALA A 936 13.80 -1.84 26.35
N SER A 937 14.61 -1.44 25.37
CA SER A 937 15.55 -0.32 25.49
C SER A 937 15.01 0.86 24.70
N ARG A 938 15.21 2.09 25.18
CA ARG A 938 14.78 3.31 24.48
C ARG A 938 15.99 4.15 24.07
N PRO A 939 16.62 3.86 22.91
CA PRO A 939 17.56 4.78 22.29
C PRO A 939 16.92 6.16 22.13
N LEU A 940 17.72 7.22 22.27
CA LEU A 940 17.23 8.60 22.23
C LEU A 940 16.51 8.89 20.90
N GLY A 941 15.31 9.47 20.94
CA GLY A 941 14.54 9.87 19.74
C GLY A 941 13.71 8.76 19.09
N VAL A 942 13.82 7.51 19.57
CA VAL A 942 13.01 6.38 19.09
C VAL A 942 11.72 6.29 19.90
N SER A 943 10.58 6.29 19.21
CA SER A 943 9.25 6.24 19.82
C SER A 943 8.50 4.93 19.58
N GLY A 944 8.86 4.17 18.54
CA GLY A 944 8.22 2.89 18.22
C GLY A 944 9.17 1.87 17.59
N VAL A 945 8.72 0.62 17.61
CA VAL A 945 9.34 -0.50 16.88
C VAL A 945 8.22 -1.40 16.37
N ASN A 946 8.46 -2.05 15.23
CA ASN A 946 7.59 -3.06 14.66
C ASN A 946 8.43 -4.14 13.98
N ASN A 947 7.92 -5.36 13.87
CA ASN A 947 8.44 -6.38 12.94
C ASN A 947 7.47 -6.55 11.76
N PRO A 948 7.68 -5.85 10.63
CA PRO A 948 6.83 -6.01 9.45
C PRO A 948 6.82 -7.43 8.88
N LEU A 949 7.90 -8.18 9.12
CA LEU A 949 8.06 -9.58 8.73
C LEU A 949 7.92 -10.48 9.97
N PRO A 950 7.44 -11.73 9.80
CA PRO A 950 7.43 -12.68 10.91
C PRO A 950 8.86 -12.98 11.37
N ALA A 951 9.01 -13.37 12.63
CA ALA A 951 10.24 -13.96 13.13
C ALA A 951 10.19 -15.48 12.96
N THR A 952 11.21 -16.05 12.32
CA THR A 952 11.25 -17.47 11.95
C THR A 952 12.62 -18.09 12.24
N GLY A 953 12.72 -19.41 12.14
CA GLY A 953 13.98 -20.14 12.33
C GLY A 953 14.33 -20.47 13.79
N GLY A 954 13.51 -20.07 14.77
CA GLY A 954 13.71 -20.46 16.16
C GLY A 954 13.45 -21.95 16.36
N ALA A 955 14.43 -22.68 16.90
CA ALA A 955 14.42 -24.14 17.02
C ALA A 955 14.85 -24.59 18.41
N ASP A 956 14.19 -25.61 18.96
CA ASP A 956 14.55 -26.18 20.25
C ASP A 956 15.82 -27.06 20.15
N PRO A 957 16.58 -27.24 21.25
CA PRO A 957 17.74 -28.14 21.27
C PRO A 957 17.34 -29.60 21.06
N ASP A 958 18.33 -30.42 20.69
CA ASP A 958 18.12 -31.86 20.49
C ASP A 958 17.60 -32.56 21.75
N ASP A 959 16.51 -33.33 21.57
CA ASP A 959 16.01 -34.27 22.56
C ASP A 959 16.79 -35.60 22.56
N ALA A 960 16.50 -36.47 23.52
CA ALA A 960 17.16 -37.76 23.64
C ALA A 960 16.96 -38.69 22.42
N ARG A 961 15.85 -38.58 21.67
CA ARG A 961 15.63 -39.37 20.45
C ARG A 961 16.49 -38.85 19.31
N GLN A 962 16.60 -37.53 19.17
CA GLN A 962 17.42 -36.86 18.18
C GLN A 962 18.90 -37.12 18.42
N VAL A 963 19.37 -37.02 19.68
CA VAL A 963 20.75 -37.37 20.07
C VAL A 963 21.10 -38.80 19.65
N ARG A 964 20.21 -39.77 19.93
CA ARG A 964 20.44 -41.17 19.53
C ARG A 964 20.57 -41.38 18.03
N ARG A 965 19.78 -40.65 17.24
CA ARG A 965 19.85 -40.72 15.77
C ARG A 965 21.05 -39.94 15.22
N GLY A 966 21.47 -38.87 15.89
CA GLY A 966 22.54 -37.98 15.46
C GLY A 966 23.95 -38.56 15.70
N ILE A 967 24.16 -39.27 16.81
CA ILE A 967 25.48 -39.82 17.18
C ILE A 967 26.12 -40.65 16.04
N PRO A 968 25.43 -41.60 15.39
CA PRO A 968 26.02 -42.34 14.27
C PRO A 968 26.30 -41.49 13.03
N ILE A 969 25.50 -40.45 12.78
CA ILE A 969 25.61 -39.57 11.61
C ILE A 969 26.87 -38.69 11.71
N ALA A 970 27.23 -38.27 12.93
CA ALA A 970 28.42 -37.48 13.19
C ALA A 970 29.71 -38.19 12.76
N VAL A 971 29.75 -39.52 12.85
CA VAL A 971 30.92 -40.33 12.47
C VAL A 971 31.03 -40.50 10.96
N THR A 972 29.93 -40.37 10.22
CA THR A 972 29.93 -40.50 8.75
C THR A 972 30.23 -39.19 8.03
N ALA A 973 29.95 -38.04 8.65
CA ALA A 973 30.17 -36.71 8.07
C ALA A 973 31.49 -36.09 8.58
N LEU A 974 32.63 -36.47 7.99
CA LEU A 974 33.99 -36.00 8.37
C LEU A 974 34.33 -34.58 7.88
N ASP A 975 33.42 -33.61 8.03
CA ASP A 975 33.58 -32.19 7.67
C ASP A 975 34.00 -31.89 6.20
N ARG A 976 33.83 -32.85 5.30
CA ARG A 976 34.04 -32.70 3.85
C ARG A 976 32.90 -33.37 3.08
N LEU A 977 32.32 -32.66 2.13
CA LEU A 977 31.20 -33.17 1.34
C LEU A 977 31.71 -33.71 0.00
N VAL A 978 31.80 -35.03 -0.13
CA VAL A 978 32.30 -35.70 -1.34
C VAL A 978 31.17 -36.39 -2.09
N GLY A 979 30.41 -37.25 -1.38
CA GLY A 979 29.27 -37.97 -1.92
C GLY A 979 27.95 -37.26 -1.64
N VAL A 980 26.92 -37.57 -2.43
CA VAL A 980 25.55 -37.07 -2.20
C VAL A 980 25.04 -37.34 -0.77
N PRO A 981 25.26 -38.52 -0.16
CA PRO A 981 24.88 -38.77 1.24
C PRO A 981 25.58 -37.83 2.24
N ASP A 982 26.77 -37.31 1.92
CA ASP A 982 27.48 -36.38 2.81
C ASP A 982 26.72 -35.06 2.91
N TYR A 983 26.17 -34.55 1.81
CA TYR A 983 25.32 -33.36 1.80
C TYR A 983 24.06 -33.54 2.65
N GLU A 984 23.45 -34.74 2.62
CA GLU A 984 22.31 -35.07 3.47
C GLU A 984 22.70 -35.09 4.95
N ASN A 985 23.75 -35.84 5.29
CA ASN A 985 24.20 -36.03 6.66
C ASN A 985 24.70 -34.71 7.28
N PHE A 986 25.43 -33.91 6.50
CA PHE A 986 25.90 -32.59 6.90
C PHE A 986 24.73 -31.64 7.18
N ALA A 987 23.75 -31.55 6.27
CA ALA A 987 22.57 -30.73 6.49
C ALA A 987 21.75 -31.23 7.70
N ARG A 988 21.63 -32.55 7.90
CA ARG A 988 20.94 -33.14 9.05
C ARG A 988 21.71 -32.92 10.37
N ALA A 989 23.03 -32.84 10.36
CA ALA A 989 23.85 -32.60 11.55
C ALA A 989 23.82 -31.14 12.03
N ARG A 990 23.31 -30.20 11.21
CA ARG A 990 23.20 -28.79 11.58
C ARG A 990 22.03 -28.51 12.52
N ALA A 991 22.26 -27.60 13.47
CA ALA A 991 21.25 -27.09 14.38
C ALA A 991 20.09 -26.39 13.62
N GLY A 992 18.88 -26.51 14.14
CA GLY A 992 17.67 -25.97 13.52
C GLY A 992 17.11 -26.77 12.34
N ILE A 993 17.82 -27.80 11.84
CA ILE A 993 17.35 -28.69 10.76
C ILE A 993 16.90 -30.03 11.36
N GLY A 994 15.63 -30.40 11.19
CA GLY A 994 15.10 -31.66 11.70
C GLY A 994 15.32 -32.83 10.76
N ARG A 995 15.16 -32.59 9.45
CA ARG A 995 15.28 -33.61 8.39
C ARG A 995 16.03 -33.03 7.21
N ALA A 996 16.79 -33.87 6.52
CA ALA A 996 17.41 -33.54 5.25
C ALA A 996 17.35 -34.74 4.31
N SER A 997 17.31 -34.48 3.01
CA SER A 997 17.47 -35.48 1.97
C SER A 997 18.22 -34.85 0.80
N ALA A 998 19.30 -35.49 0.35
CA ALA A 998 20.08 -35.00 -0.78
C ALA A 998 19.97 -35.94 -1.98
N ARG A 999 19.80 -35.37 -3.19
CA ARG A 999 19.79 -36.11 -4.44
C ARG A 999 20.55 -35.39 -5.54
N GLN A 1000 21.31 -36.13 -6.32
CA GLN A 1000 21.83 -35.63 -7.60
C GLN A 1000 20.72 -35.69 -8.65
N LEU A 1001 20.39 -34.55 -9.26
CA LEU A 1001 19.30 -34.39 -10.21
C LEU A 1001 19.74 -33.49 -11.38
N PHE A 1002 19.05 -33.64 -12.51
CA PHE A 1002 19.13 -32.67 -13.61
C PHE A 1002 18.07 -31.59 -13.39
N ASP A 1003 18.44 -30.31 -13.41
CA ASP A 1003 17.50 -29.19 -13.17
C ASP A 1003 16.82 -28.66 -14.44
N GLY A 1004 17.10 -29.28 -15.60
CA GLY A 1004 16.68 -28.81 -16.91
C GLY A 1004 17.82 -28.20 -17.72
N ALA A 1005 18.92 -27.78 -17.07
CA ALA A 1005 20.09 -27.19 -17.72
C ALA A 1005 21.39 -27.93 -17.37
N ARG A 1006 21.59 -28.33 -16.11
CA ARG A 1006 22.82 -28.97 -15.62
C ARG A 1006 22.53 -29.99 -14.52
N GLN A 1007 23.54 -30.80 -14.19
CA GLN A 1007 23.51 -31.66 -13.00
C GLN A 1007 23.71 -30.80 -11.75
N ILE A 1008 22.89 -31.04 -10.73
CA ILE A 1008 22.94 -30.36 -9.45
C ILE A 1008 22.79 -31.36 -8.29
N VAL A 1009 23.26 -31.00 -7.10
CA VAL A 1009 22.86 -31.67 -5.86
C VAL A 1009 21.71 -30.86 -5.26
N HIS A 1010 20.53 -31.46 -5.21
CA HIS A 1010 19.37 -30.87 -4.56
C HIS A 1010 19.24 -31.41 -3.14
N VAL A 1011 19.29 -30.51 -2.15
CA VAL A 1011 19.10 -30.82 -0.74
C VAL A 1011 17.73 -30.29 -0.32
N THR A 1012 16.81 -31.21 -0.02
CA THR A 1012 15.54 -30.88 0.63
C THR A 1012 15.70 -30.95 2.13
N ILE A 1013 15.17 -29.97 2.86
CA ILE A 1013 15.21 -29.96 4.32
C ILE A 1013 13.84 -29.70 4.96
N ALA A 1014 13.71 -30.08 6.23
CA ALA A 1014 12.64 -29.65 7.11
C ALA A 1014 13.25 -29.07 8.39
N GLY A 1015 12.72 -27.95 8.88
CA GLY A 1015 13.16 -27.37 10.15
C GLY A 1015 12.93 -28.30 11.33
N ALA A 1016 13.69 -28.15 12.41
CA ALA A 1016 13.50 -28.93 13.64
C ALA A 1016 12.07 -28.73 14.18
N GLY A 1017 11.36 -29.82 14.50
CA GLY A 1017 9.95 -29.75 14.90
C GLY A 1017 9.00 -29.24 13.80
N ASP A 1018 9.42 -29.27 12.54
CA ASP A 1018 8.70 -28.69 11.38
C ASP A 1018 8.50 -27.17 11.45
N ILE A 1019 9.42 -26.45 12.09
CA ILE A 1019 9.38 -24.97 12.13
C ILE A 1019 9.32 -24.40 10.72
N ALA A 1020 8.56 -23.31 10.59
CA ALA A 1020 8.51 -22.54 9.35
C ALA A 1020 9.91 -21.98 9.04
N LEU A 1021 10.39 -22.25 7.83
CA LEU A 1021 11.61 -21.71 7.29
C LEU A 1021 11.26 -20.90 6.05
N SER A 1022 11.51 -19.59 6.10
CA SER A 1022 11.50 -18.76 4.91
C SER A 1022 12.83 -18.91 4.16
N ASP A 1023 12.81 -18.61 2.86
CA ASP A 1023 14.00 -18.79 2.01
C ASP A 1023 15.17 -17.85 2.39
N ASP A 1024 14.84 -16.72 3.03
CA ASP A 1024 15.73 -15.68 3.56
C ASP A 1024 16.08 -15.84 5.05
N SER A 1025 15.58 -16.90 5.72
CA SER A 1025 15.91 -17.18 7.12
C SER A 1025 17.41 -17.49 7.32
N ASP A 1026 17.94 -17.21 8.52
CA ASP A 1026 19.39 -17.38 8.77
C ASP A 1026 19.86 -18.82 8.61
N ILE A 1027 19.01 -19.79 8.97
CA ILE A 1027 19.32 -21.21 8.78
C ILE A 1027 19.51 -21.49 7.28
N MET A 1028 18.72 -20.89 6.38
CA MET A 1028 18.83 -21.11 4.93
C MET A 1028 20.06 -20.44 4.35
N THR A 1029 20.31 -19.20 4.73
CA THR A 1029 21.46 -18.44 4.26
C THR A 1029 22.77 -19.09 4.70
N THR A 1030 22.89 -19.44 5.98
CA THR A 1030 24.10 -20.09 6.53
C THR A 1030 24.28 -21.52 6.03
N LEU A 1031 23.20 -22.29 5.84
CA LEU A 1031 23.28 -23.62 5.22
C LEU A 1031 23.85 -23.53 3.81
N ARG A 1032 23.33 -22.64 2.96
CA ARG A 1032 23.87 -22.46 1.59
C ARG A 1032 25.34 -22.06 1.59
N ALA A 1033 25.71 -21.10 2.45
CA ALA A 1033 27.11 -20.68 2.59
C ALA A 1033 28.03 -21.86 3.01
N SER A 1034 27.60 -22.66 3.99
CA SER A 1034 28.37 -23.81 4.45
C SER A 1034 28.47 -24.92 3.39
N LEU A 1035 27.39 -25.22 2.66
CA LEU A 1035 27.43 -26.22 1.58
C LEU A 1035 28.37 -25.80 0.44
N GLY A 1036 28.47 -24.50 0.15
CA GLY A 1036 29.44 -23.96 -0.80
C GLY A 1036 30.89 -23.98 -0.28
N THR A 1037 31.09 -23.88 1.04
CA THR A 1037 32.42 -23.85 1.67
C THR A 1037 33.01 -25.24 1.87
N PHE A 1038 32.20 -26.20 2.35
CA PHE A 1038 32.63 -27.57 2.68
C PHE A 1038 32.42 -28.57 1.54
N GLY A 1039 31.67 -28.19 0.50
CA GLY A 1039 31.44 -29.00 -0.70
C GLY A 1039 32.31 -28.61 -1.88
N ASP A 1040 32.13 -29.32 -3.00
CA ASP A 1040 32.82 -29.01 -4.26
C ASP A 1040 32.29 -27.70 -4.87
N PRO A 1041 33.13 -26.64 -5.04
CA PRO A 1041 32.70 -25.37 -5.62
C PRO A 1041 32.20 -25.47 -7.07
N GLN A 1042 32.56 -26.53 -7.78
CA GLN A 1042 32.13 -26.76 -9.17
C GLN A 1042 30.77 -27.46 -9.26
N LEU A 1043 30.28 -28.04 -8.16
CA LEU A 1043 29.01 -28.74 -8.11
C LEU A 1043 27.91 -27.80 -7.59
N PRO A 1044 26.96 -27.37 -8.44
CA PRO A 1044 25.90 -26.48 -7.99
C PRO A 1044 24.99 -27.20 -6.99
N VAL A 1045 24.79 -26.60 -5.82
CA VAL A 1045 23.92 -27.12 -4.77
C VAL A 1045 22.66 -26.24 -4.69
N ALA A 1046 21.50 -26.86 -4.80
CA ALA A 1046 20.21 -26.19 -4.60
C ALA A 1046 19.60 -26.66 -3.28
N VAL A 1047 19.13 -25.73 -2.47
CA VAL A 1047 18.45 -26.03 -1.19
C VAL A 1047 17.00 -25.61 -1.28
N ALA A 1048 16.09 -26.48 -0.87
CA ALA A 1048 14.66 -26.17 -0.77
C ALA A 1048 14.05 -26.74 0.50
N VAL A 1049 12.99 -26.07 0.98
CA VAL A 1049 12.16 -26.58 2.07
C VAL A 1049 11.25 -27.69 1.53
N ARG A 1050 10.99 -28.69 2.37
CA ARG A 1050 10.14 -29.85 2.08
C ARG A 1050 8.72 -29.51 1.63
N ASP A 1051 8.18 -30.35 0.76
CA ASP A 1051 6.76 -30.30 0.39
C ASP A 1051 5.92 -31.06 1.45
N ALA A 1052 4.97 -30.39 2.11
CA ALA A 1052 4.13 -31.04 3.12
C ALA A 1052 3.09 -31.97 2.48
N VAL A 1053 2.85 -33.11 3.14
CA VAL A 1053 1.69 -33.97 2.92
C VAL A 1053 1.04 -34.24 4.28
N LEU A 1054 -0.13 -33.67 4.51
CA LEU A 1054 -0.88 -33.86 5.75
C LEU A 1054 -1.64 -35.18 5.71
N LEU A 1055 -1.47 -36.01 6.74
CA LEU A 1055 -2.27 -37.21 6.93
C LEU A 1055 -3.65 -36.88 7.47
N LEU A 1056 -4.68 -37.52 6.92
CA LEU A 1056 -6.03 -37.52 7.46
C LEU A 1056 -6.36 -38.91 7.93
N VAL A 1057 -6.76 -39.01 9.19
CA VAL A 1057 -7.11 -40.26 9.84
C VAL A 1057 -8.47 -40.08 10.50
N ALA A 1058 -9.45 -40.89 10.11
CA ALA A 1058 -10.67 -41.07 10.87
C ALA A 1058 -10.74 -42.54 11.29
N ALA A 1059 -10.92 -42.78 12.58
CA ALA A 1059 -10.99 -44.13 13.11
C ALA A 1059 -12.04 -44.24 14.22
N THR A 1060 -12.67 -45.39 14.28
CA THR A 1060 -13.59 -45.81 15.33
C THR A 1060 -12.87 -46.77 16.27
N ILE A 1061 -12.89 -46.48 17.57
CA ILE A 1061 -12.17 -47.19 18.62
C ILE A 1061 -13.19 -47.92 19.48
N GLN A 1062 -13.05 -49.24 19.60
CA GLN A 1062 -13.72 -50.00 20.65
C GLN A 1062 -12.81 -50.05 21.88
N VAL A 1063 -13.35 -49.56 22.98
CA VAL A 1063 -12.66 -49.57 24.28
C VAL A 1063 -12.98 -50.88 24.99
N ALA A 1064 -11.99 -51.43 25.71
CA ALA A 1064 -12.16 -52.62 26.54
C ALA A 1064 -13.16 -52.36 27.68
N PRO A 1065 -13.92 -53.36 28.15
CA PRO A 1065 -15.06 -53.15 29.07
C PRO A 1065 -14.77 -52.39 30.36
N ASP A 1066 -13.54 -52.46 30.88
CA ASP A 1066 -13.12 -51.83 32.14
C ASP A 1066 -12.54 -50.41 31.95
N TYR A 1067 -12.51 -49.88 30.73
CA TYR A 1067 -11.92 -48.59 30.38
C TYR A 1067 -12.99 -47.62 29.84
N SER A 1068 -12.77 -46.31 29.97
CA SER A 1068 -13.64 -45.28 29.38
C SER A 1068 -12.95 -44.57 28.20
N PHE A 1069 -13.73 -44.17 27.21
CA PHE A 1069 -13.22 -43.50 26.02
C PHE A 1069 -12.52 -42.17 26.36
N GLU A 1070 -13.02 -41.40 27.32
CA GLU A 1070 -12.44 -40.12 27.74
C GLU A 1070 -11.00 -40.26 28.29
N LEU A 1071 -10.66 -41.43 28.85
CA LEU A 1071 -9.33 -41.72 29.37
C LEU A 1071 -8.40 -42.38 28.34
N VAL A 1072 -8.96 -43.07 27.35
CA VAL A 1072 -8.22 -43.81 26.32
C VAL A 1072 -7.96 -42.97 25.08
N GLU A 1073 -8.93 -42.19 24.61
CA GLU A 1073 -8.82 -41.36 23.40
C GLU A 1073 -7.59 -40.43 23.42
N PRO A 1074 -7.29 -39.69 24.51
CA PRO A 1074 -6.13 -38.81 24.53
C PRO A 1074 -4.80 -39.59 24.41
N LYS A 1075 -4.76 -40.81 24.94
CA LYS A 1075 -3.59 -41.70 24.85
C LYS A 1075 -3.42 -42.26 23.45
N VAL A 1076 -4.51 -42.65 22.79
CA VAL A 1076 -4.49 -43.09 21.38
C VAL A 1076 -4.07 -41.94 20.47
N ARG A 1077 -4.63 -40.75 20.68
CA ARG A 1077 -4.24 -39.52 19.97
C ARG A 1077 -2.74 -39.23 20.12
N ALA A 1078 -2.23 -39.27 21.35
CA ALA A 1078 -0.80 -39.08 21.62
C ALA A 1078 0.06 -40.16 20.91
N ALA A 1079 -0.33 -41.43 20.97
CA ALA A 1079 0.40 -42.53 20.31
C ALA A 1079 0.44 -42.36 18.78
N LEU A 1080 -0.66 -41.91 18.17
CA LEU A 1080 -0.72 -41.63 16.73
C LEU A 1080 0.16 -40.43 16.35
N TYR A 1081 0.13 -39.33 17.11
CA TYR A 1081 1.05 -38.21 16.88
C TYR A 1081 2.52 -38.59 17.10
N ASP A 1082 2.83 -39.43 18.08
CA ASP A 1082 4.19 -39.92 18.31
C ASP A 1082 4.71 -40.78 17.14
N ARG A 1083 3.84 -41.62 16.56
CA ARG A 1083 4.23 -42.57 15.49
C ARG A 1083 4.16 -41.99 14.08
N LEU A 1084 3.21 -41.10 13.81
CA LEU A 1084 2.92 -40.54 12.49
C LEU A 1084 3.19 -39.02 12.39
N GLY A 1085 3.51 -38.37 13.50
CA GLY A 1085 3.94 -36.96 13.51
C GLY A 1085 5.41 -36.77 13.15
N PHE A 1086 5.84 -35.52 13.09
CA PHE A 1086 7.17 -35.12 12.60
C PHE A 1086 8.34 -35.92 13.19
N ALA A 1087 8.32 -36.19 14.50
CA ALA A 1087 9.41 -36.84 15.23
C ALA A 1087 9.76 -38.25 14.71
N ALA A 1088 8.79 -39.00 14.16
CA ALA A 1088 8.98 -40.37 13.69
C ALA A 1088 9.10 -40.50 12.16
N ARG A 1089 8.79 -39.45 11.40
CA ARG A 1089 8.70 -39.48 9.93
C ARG A 1089 9.95 -38.89 9.27
N GLU A 1090 10.36 -39.44 8.13
CA GLU A 1090 11.49 -38.97 7.32
C GLU A 1090 11.04 -38.44 5.95
N LEU A 1091 11.90 -37.66 5.29
CA LEU A 1091 11.64 -37.16 3.92
C LEU A 1091 11.60 -38.31 2.92
N GLY A 1092 10.58 -38.33 2.06
CA GLY A 1092 10.36 -39.40 1.09
C GLY A 1092 9.87 -40.72 1.70
N GLN A 1093 9.53 -40.75 3.00
CA GLN A 1093 8.99 -41.95 3.64
C GLN A 1093 7.45 -42.05 3.45
N PRO A 1094 6.92 -43.16 2.89
CA PRO A 1094 5.48 -43.43 2.82
C PRO A 1094 4.86 -43.72 4.20
N ALA A 1095 3.57 -43.43 4.40
CA ALA A 1095 2.84 -43.78 5.62
C ALA A 1095 1.91 -44.95 5.35
N TYR A 1096 1.92 -45.96 6.22
CA TYR A 1096 1.14 -47.19 6.03
C TYR A 1096 -0.03 -47.25 7.00
N LEU A 1097 -1.17 -47.76 6.54
CA LEU A 1097 -2.36 -47.96 7.38
C LEU A 1097 -2.08 -48.86 8.58
N SER A 1098 -1.23 -49.87 8.41
CA SER A 1098 -0.81 -50.77 9.49
C SER A 1098 -0.10 -50.04 10.63
N GLU A 1099 0.54 -48.90 10.37
CA GLU A 1099 1.16 -48.08 11.43
C GLU A 1099 0.10 -47.43 12.32
N VAL A 1100 -1.03 -46.99 11.75
CA VAL A 1100 -2.17 -46.45 12.50
C VAL A 1100 -2.74 -47.52 13.40
N VAL A 1101 -3.06 -48.68 12.82
CA VAL A 1101 -3.68 -49.81 13.55
C VAL A 1101 -2.77 -50.28 14.68
N ALA A 1102 -1.48 -50.51 14.40
CA ALA A 1102 -0.52 -50.96 15.40
C ALA A 1102 -0.30 -49.94 16.52
N ALA A 1103 -0.22 -48.64 16.20
CA ALA A 1103 -0.04 -47.60 17.21
C ALA A 1103 -1.27 -47.45 18.11
N ALA A 1104 -2.48 -47.50 17.54
CA ALA A 1104 -3.71 -47.40 18.31
C ALA A 1104 -3.95 -48.65 19.19
N GLN A 1105 -3.81 -49.86 18.64
CA GLN A 1105 -4.03 -51.11 19.40
C GLN A 1105 -2.98 -51.37 20.49
N ALA A 1106 -1.80 -50.76 20.39
CA ALA A 1106 -0.78 -50.85 21.44
C ALA A 1106 -1.15 -50.09 22.72
N VAL A 1107 -2.16 -49.21 22.68
CA VAL A 1107 -2.60 -48.43 23.84
C VAL A 1107 -3.45 -49.31 24.77
N PRO A 1108 -3.05 -49.47 26.05
CA PRO A 1108 -3.85 -50.22 27.02
C PRO A 1108 -5.26 -49.64 27.14
N GLY A 1109 -6.27 -50.51 27.00
CA GLY A 1109 -7.68 -50.15 27.00
C GLY A 1109 -8.34 -50.12 25.62
N VAL A 1110 -7.59 -50.28 24.53
CA VAL A 1110 -8.16 -50.47 23.19
C VAL A 1110 -8.39 -51.97 22.94
N ASP A 1111 -9.62 -52.37 22.60
CA ASP A 1111 -9.97 -53.74 22.19
C ASP A 1111 -9.72 -53.93 20.69
N PHE A 1112 -10.32 -53.07 19.86
CA PHE A 1112 -9.98 -52.97 18.43
C PHE A 1112 -10.11 -51.53 17.91
N VAL A 1113 -9.55 -51.32 16.73
CA VAL A 1113 -9.66 -50.08 15.97
C VAL A 1113 -10.11 -50.40 14.55
N ASP A 1114 -11.10 -49.67 14.07
CA ASP A 1114 -11.54 -49.69 12.68
C ASP A 1114 -11.22 -48.33 12.06
N VAL A 1115 -10.53 -48.32 10.91
CA VAL A 1115 -10.06 -47.08 10.30
C VAL A 1115 -10.94 -46.76 9.10
N ASP A 1116 -11.78 -45.76 9.25
CA ASP A 1116 -12.72 -45.32 8.22
C ASP A 1116 -12.00 -44.58 7.07
N ILE A 1117 -11.02 -43.74 7.43
CA ILE A 1117 -10.32 -42.86 6.48
C ILE A 1117 -8.83 -42.87 6.79
N PHE A 1118 -8.02 -43.11 5.75
CA PHE A 1118 -6.58 -42.91 5.78
C PHE A 1118 -6.11 -42.43 4.41
N THR A 1119 -5.74 -41.15 4.32
CA THR A 1119 -5.29 -40.53 3.06
C THR A 1119 -4.32 -39.38 3.35
N GLY A 1120 -3.68 -38.86 2.30
CA GLY A 1120 -2.78 -37.71 2.37
C GLY A 1120 -3.26 -36.54 1.53
N LEU A 1121 -3.09 -35.32 2.03
CA LEU A 1121 -3.31 -34.07 1.30
C LEU A 1121 -1.99 -33.35 1.08
N CYS A 1122 -1.58 -33.23 -0.17
CA CYS A 1122 -0.37 -32.49 -0.53
C CYS A 1122 -0.63 -30.97 -0.48
N ALA A 1123 0.32 -30.21 0.07
CA ALA A 1123 0.24 -28.75 0.09
C ALA A 1123 0.17 -28.12 -1.32
N GLY A 1124 0.63 -28.83 -2.35
CA GLY A 1124 0.56 -28.39 -3.75
C GLY A 1124 -0.79 -28.59 -4.44
N LEU A 1125 -1.81 -29.19 -3.79
CA LEU A 1125 -3.12 -29.38 -4.42
C LEU A 1125 -3.81 -28.03 -4.72
N THR A 1126 -4.56 -28.00 -5.81
CA THR A 1126 -5.51 -26.92 -6.11
C THR A 1126 -6.80 -27.17 -5.32
N PRO A 1127 -7.62 -26.16 -5.01
CA PRO A 1127 -8.89 -26.31 -4.31
C PRO A 1127 -9.84 -27.29 -4.95
N GLU A 1128 -9.94 -27.32 -6.28
CA GLU A 1128 -10.81 -28.31 -6.95
C GLU A 1128 -10.31 -29.72 -6.66
N ARG A 1129 -9.00 -29.97 -6.83
CA ARG A 1129 -8.41 -31.28 -6.54
C ARG A 1129 -8.49 -31.64 -5.06
N LEU A 1130 -8.38 -30.66 -4.18
CA LEU A 1130 -8.53 -30.82 -2.74
C LEU A 1130 -9.98 -31.22 -2.41
N ALA A 1131 -10.95 -30.54 -2.99
CA ALA A 1131 -12.36 -30.83 -2.76
C ALA A 1131 -12.83 -32.12 -3.41
N GLU A 1132 -12.42 -32.42 -4.65
CA GLU A 1132 -12.61 -33.74 -5.28
C GLU A 1132 -12.05 -34.85 -4.38
N ARG A 1133 -10.89 -34.59 -3.77
CA ARG A 1133 -10.26 -35.55 -2.85
C ARG A 1133 -11.03 -35.70 -1.53
N LEU A 1134 -11.66 -34.63 -1.04
CA LEU A 1134 -12.41 -34.62 0.22
C LEU A 1134 -13.88 -35.07 0.07
N SER A 1135 -14.50 -34.86 -1.09
CA SER A 1135 -15.87 -35.29 -1.38
C SER A 1135 -15.95 -36.78 -1.73
N GLY A 1136 -14.85 -37.34 -2.22
CA GLY A 1136 -14.68 -38.77 -2.50
C GLY A 1136 -13.62 -39.42 -1.62
N LEU A 1137 -13.67 -39.20 -0.29
CA LEU A 1137 -12.84 -39.97 0.65
C LEU A 1137 -13.29 -41.44 0.59
N GLY A 1138 -12.66 -42.19 -0.32
CA GLY A 1138 -12.84 -43.63 -0.46
C GLY A 1138 -12.35 -44.41 0.76
N PRO A 1139 -12.38 -45.75 0.72
CA PRO A 1139 -11.90 -46.59 1.82
C PRO A 1139 -10.45 -46.22 2.20
N PRO A 1140 -10.02 -46.53 3.44
CA PRO A 1140 -8.68 -46.21 3.92
C PRO A 1140 -7.62 -46.77 2.96
N GLN A 1141 -6.69 -45.92 2.53
CA GLN A 1141 -5.64 -46.36 1.62
C GLN A 1141 -4.66 -47.26 2.37
N PRO A 1142 -4.13 -48.33 1.76
CA PRO A 1142 -3.11 -49.14 2.42
C PRO A 1142 -1.81 -48.37 2.66
N VAL A 1143 -1.51 -47.40 1.78
CA VAL A 1143 -0.32 -46.55 1.83
C VAL A 1143 -0.62 -45.14 1.31
N VAL A 1144 -0.12 -44.13 2.02
CA VAL A 1144 0.01 -42.76 1.53
C VAL A 1144 1.45 -42.56 1.07
N PRO A 1145 1.70 -42.36 -0.24
CA PRO A 1145 3.05 -42.28 -0.78
C PRO A 1145 3.73 -40.96 -0.37
N ALA A 1146 5.06 -41.00 -0.32
CA ALA A 1146 5.92 -39.83 -0.25
C ALA A 1146 7.00 -39.94 -1.32
N ARG A 1147 7.25 -38.85 -2.05
CA ARG A 1147 8.32 -38.81 -3.05
C ARG A 1147 9.58 -38.16 -2.51
N LEU A 1148 10.74 -38.65 -2.97
CA LEU A 1148 11.99 -37.90 -2.86
C LEU A 1148 12.03 -36.75 -3.87
N ALA A 1149 13.02 -35.87 -3.73
CA ALA A 1149 13.23 -34.80 -4.70
C ALA A 1149 13.41 -35.36 -6.11
N THR A 1150 12.76 -34.73 -7.09
CA THR A 1150 12.81 -35.16 -8.49
C THR A 1150 12.61 -33.97 -9.42
N TYR A 1151 13.23 -34.04 -10.59
CA TYR A 1151 12.85 -33.17 -11.69
C TYR A 1151 11.51 -33.64 -12.26
N ASP A 1152 10.57 -32.73 -12.44
CA ASP A 1152 9.22 -33.02 -12.93
C ASP A 1152 8.80 -32.01 -14.01
N VAL A 1153 8.01 -32.48 -14.96
CA VAL A 1153 7.38 -31.67 -16.01
C VAL A 1153 5.90 -31.99 -16.04
N THR A 1154 5.12 -31.16 -15.38
CA THR A 1154 3.67 -31.31 -15.34
C THR A 1154 3.06 -30.69 -16.59
N ARG A 1155 2.23 -31.47 -17.30
CA ARG A 1155 1.52 -31.04 -18.51
C ARG A 1155 0.02 -31.01 -18.25
N TYR A 1156 -0.63 -29.96 -18.72
CA TYR A 1156 -2.07 -29.78 -18.66
C TYR A 1156 -2.65 -29.85 -20.08
N ARG A 1157 -3.74 -30.61 -20.25
CA ARG A 1157 -4.47 -30.73 -21.52
C ARG A 1157 -5.71 -29.84 -21.46
N VAL A 1158 -5.81 -28.89 -22.39
CA VAL A 1158 -6.92 -27.95 -22.49
C VAL A 1158 -8.22 -28.68 -22.77
N ALA A 1159 -9.29 -28.33 -22.05
CA ALA A 1159 -10.61 -28.96 -22.14
C ALA A 1159 -11.22 -28.91 -23.56
N VAL A 1160 -12.19 -29.80 -23.84
CA VAL A 1160 -12.78 -30.03 -25.16
C VAL A 1160 -13.48 -28.77 -25.74
N GLY A 1161 -13.92 -27.84 -24.89
CA GLY A 1161 -14.50 -26.55 -25.30
C GLY A 1161 -13.50 -25.42 -25.57
N GLY A 1162 -12.20 -25.67 -25.42
CA GLY A 1162 -11.18 -24.61 -25.35
C GLY A 1162 -11.22 -23.86 -24.01
N GLU A 1163 -10.10 -23.27 -23.61
CA GLU A 1163 -9.98 -22.51 -22.36
C GLU A 1163 -9.16 -21.24 -22.58
N THR A 1164 -9.39 -20.20 -21.80
CA THR A 1164 -8.53 -19.01 -21.85
C THR A 1164 -7.19 -19.29 -21.17
N VAL A 1165 -6.17 -18.51 -21.52
CA VAL A 1165 -4.84 -18.61 -20.90
C VAL A 1165 -4.95 -18.34 -19.39
N GLU A 1166 -5.81 -17.40 -19.00
CA GLU A 1166 -6.12 -17.05 -17.61
C GLU A 1166 -6.77 -18.23 -16.87
N THR A 1167 -7.75 -18.92 -17.48
CA THR A 1167 -8.40 -20.09 -16.87
C THR A 1167 -7.41 -21.23 -16.66
N VAL A 1168 -6.54 -21.49 -17.64
CA VAL A 1168 -5.53 -22.55 -17.52
C VAL A 1168 -4.48 -22.23 -16.47
N ALA A 1169 -4.02 -20.98 -16.40
CA ALA A 1169 -3.10 -20.52 -15.37
C ALA A 1169 -3.71 -20.67 -13.96
N ALA A 1170 -4.94 -20.17 -13.77
CA ALA A 1170 -5.68 -20.27 -12.52
C ALA A 1170 -5.90 -21.73 -12.05
N LYS A 1171 -6.35 -22.62 -12.95
CA LYS A 1171 -6.56 -24.05 -12.65
C LYS A 1171 -5.29 -24.80 -12.23
N ASN A 1172 -4.12 -24.29 -12.60
CA ASN A 1172 -2.85 -24.91 -12.25
C ASN A 1172 -2.09 -24.12 -11.18
N ALA A 1173 -2.73 -23.12 -10.57
CA ALA A 1173 -2.16 -22.26 -9.53
C ALA A 1173 -0.82 -21.61 -9.94
N ILE A 1174 -0.73 -21.14 -11.18
CA ILE A 1174 0.40 -20.36 -11.72
C ILE A 1174 -0.12 -19.06 -12.33
N THR A 1175 0.75 -18.09 -12.53
CA THR A 1175 0.43 -16.83 -13.23
C THR A 1175 0.40 -17.03 -14.75
N VAL A 1176 -0.23 -16.10 -15.47
CA VAL A 1176 -0.22 -16.08 -16.94
C VAL A 1176 1.20 -15.91 -17.48
N ASP A 1177 2.03 -15.10 -16.82
CA ASP A 1177 3.41 -14.89 -17.20
C ASP A 1177 4.25 -16.14 -16.99
N GLU A 1178 4.07 -16.87 -15.88
CA GLU A 1178 4.71 -18.17 -15.67
C GLU A 1178 4.27 -19.20 -16.71
N LEU A 1179 2.97 -19.27 -17.02
CA LEU A 1179 2.46 -20.17 -18.05
C LEU A 1179 3.09 -19.86 -19.42
N ARG A 1180 3.26 -18.58 -19.77
CA ARG A 1180 3.92 -18.14 -21.01
C ARG A 1180 5.42 -18.40 -21.00
N ALA A 1181 6.10 -18.18 -19.87
CA ALA A 1181 7.51 -18.51 -19.70
C ALA A 1181 7.78 -20.01 -19.88
N LEU A 1182 6.85 -20.85 -19.42
CA LEU A 1182 6.91 -22.31 -19.61
C LEU A 1182 6.55 -22.76 -21.04
N ASN A 1183 5.80 -21.94 -21.79
CA ASN A 1183 5.33 -22.23 -23.15
C ASN A 1183 5.55 -21.01 -24.06
N PRO A 1184 6.79 -20.77 -24.53
CA PRO A 1184 7.15 -19.58 -25.31
C PRO A 1184 6.40 -19.43 -26.64
N ASP A 1185 5.75 -20.49 -27.11
CA ASP A 1185 4.89 -20.53 -28.29
C ASP A 1185 3.49 -19.90 -28.05
N ILE A 1186 3.16 -19.54 -26.81
CA ILE A 1186 1.95 -18.76 -26.48
C ILE A 1186 2.28 -17.26 -26.58
N GLY A 1187 1.85 -16.63 -27.68
CA GLY A 1187 2.11 -15.21 -27.93
C GLY A 1187 1.44 -14.26 -26.93
N ALA A 1188 1.97 -13.05 -26.82
CA ALA A 1188 1.51 -12.06 -25.83
C ALA A 1188 0.02 -11.68 -25.99
N THR A 1189 -0.49 -11.76 -27.22
CA THR A 1189 -1.89 -11.45 -27.59
C THR A 1189 -2.82 -12.66 -27.55
N THR A 1190 -2.30 -13.87 -27.32
CA THR A 1190 -3.11 -15.10 -27.27
C THR A 1190 -3.96 -15.10 -26.00
N ARG A 1191 -5.29 -15.05 -26.17
CA ARG A 1191 -6.27 -15.11 -25.08
C ARG A 1191 -6.87 -16.49 -24.87
N THR A 1192 -7.00 -17.30 -25.93
CA THR A 1192 -7.60 -18.64 -25.88
C THR A 1192 -6.65 -19.71 -26.39
N LEU A 1193 -6.72 -20.88 -25.74
CA LEU A 1193 -5.99 -22.08 -26.12
C LEU A 1193 -6.96 -23.08 -26.76
N ALA A 1194 -6.55 -23.65 -27.89
CA ALA A 1194 -7.36 -24.62 -28.62
C ALA A 1194 -7.59 -25.89 -27.78
N ALA A 1195 -8.79 -26.46 -27.92
CA ALA A 1195 -9.17 -27.72 -27.28
C ALA A 1195 -8.14 -28.82 -27.56
N GLY A 1196 -7.78 -29.59 -26.53
CA GLY A 1196 -6.81 -30.67 -26.63
C GLY A 1196 -5.34 -30.24 -26.72
N ARG A 1197 -5.04 -28.92 -26.80
CA ARG A 1197 -3.65 -28.42 -26.70
C ARG A 1197 -3.06 -28.84 -25.36
N VAL A 1198 -1.81 -29.29 -25.38
CA VAL A 1198 -1.07 -29.64 -24.17
C VAL A 1198 -0.09 -28.52 -23.86
N VAL A 1199 -0.16 -27.97 -22.66
CA VAL A 1199 0.74 -26.92 -22.18
C VAL A 1199 1.50 -27.39 -20.95
N VAL A 1200 2.72 -26.90 -20.77
CA VAL A 1200 3.55 -27.17 -19.58
C VAL A 1200 3.15 -26.19 -18.49
N VAL A 1201 2.75 -26.70 -17.33
CA VAL A 1201 2.30 -25.88 -16.19
C VAL A 1201 3.27 -25.94 -15.00
N PHE A 1202 4.25 -26.82 -15.07
CA PHE A 1202 5.38 -26.84 -14.16
C PHE A 1202 6.56 -27.50 -14.86
N ARG A 1203 7.75 -26.93 -14.70
CA ARG A 1203 9.02 -27.53 -15.12
C ARG A 1203 10.08 -27.14 -14.11
N GLY A 1204 10.64 -28.11 -13.40
CA GLY A 1204 11.68 -27.85 -12.42
C GLY A 1204 11.85 -29.00 -11.42
N VAL A 1205 12.69 -28.77 -10.42
CA VAL A 1205 12.88 -29.72 -9.33
C VAL A 1205 11.78 -29.52 -8.29
N ARG A 1206 11.05 -30.58 -7.97
CA ARG A 1206 10.15 -30.62 -6.82
C ARG A 1206 10.89 -31.13 -5.58
N PRO A 1207 10.82 -30.45 -4.44
CA PRO A 1207 11.43 -30.90 -3.18
C PRO A 1207 10.90 -32.26 -2.71
N ALA A 1208 11.66 -32.97 -1.88
CA ALA A 1208 11.15 -34.18 -1.21
C ALA A 1208 9.92 -33.88 -0.34
N GLN A 1209 9.00 -34.84 -0.28
CA GLN A 1209 7.78 -34.74 0.52
C GLN A 1209 7.99 -35.24 1.94
N LEU A 1210 7.31 -34.62 2.90
CA LEU A 1210 7.18 -35.11 4.27
C LEU A 1210 5.71 -35.44 4.55
N VAL A 1211 5.42 -36.72 4.74
CA VAL A 1211 4.08 -37.21 5.11
C VAL A 1211 3.97 -37.29 6.62
N THR A 1212 3.14 -36.44 7.22
CA THR A 1212 3.01 -36.31 8.68
C THR A 1212 1.58 -36.05 9.11
N LEU A 1213 1.23 -36.55 10.28
CA LEU A 1213 0.04 -36.15 11.03
C LEU A 1213 0.37 -34.91 11.86
N SER A 1214 -0.34 -33.80 11.65
CA SER A 1214 -0.05 -32.52 12.29
C SER A 1214 -1.07 -32.19 13.39
N PRO A 1215 -0.63 -31.82 14.60
CA PRO A 1215 -1.54 -31.38 15.66
C PRO A 1215 -2.12 -29.97 15.41
N ALA A 1216 -1.54 -29.20 14.48
CA ALA A 1216 -1.97 -27.83 14.19
C ALA A 1216 -3.38 -27.75 13.57
N LEU A 1217 -3.87 -28.85 13.00
CA LEU A 1217 -5.21 -28.98 12.46
C LEU A 1217 -5.87 -30.20 13.12
N PRO A 1218 -6.54 -30.03 14.28
CA PRO A 1218 -7.05 -31.16 15.06
C PRO A 1218 -8.01 -32.05 14.27
N ASP A 1219 -8.79 -31.47 13.35
CA ASP A 1219 -9.75 -32.18 12.49
C ASP A 1219 -9.09 -33.11 11.45
N THR A 1220 -7.76 -33.12 11.34
CA THR A 1220 -7.04 -34.13 10.56
C THR A 1220 -6.96 -35.49 11.26
N LEU A 1221 -7.25 -35.55 12.57
CA LEU A 1221 -7.37 -36.79 13.34
C LEU A 1221 -8.71 -36.83 14.09
N ILE A 1222 -9.63 -37.63 13.56
CA ILE A 1222 -10.96 -37.84 14.15
C ILE A 1222 -10.99 -39.23 14.76
N LEU A 1223 -11.22 -39.30 16.07
CA LEU A 1223 -11.37 -40.54 16.82
C LEU A 1223 -12.80 -40.60 17.36
N LYS A 1224 -13.50 -41.70 17.10
CA LYS A 1224 -14.88 -41.93 17.57
C LYS A 1224 -14.93 -43.19 18.42
N GLU A 1225 -15.83 -43.24 19.37
CA GLU A 1225 -16.13 -44.47 20.11
C GLU A 1225 -17.05 -45.36 19.27
N ALA A 1226 -16.75 -46.67 19.23
CA ALA A 1226 -17.65 -47.67 18.72
C ALA A 1226 -18.88 -47.73 19.64
N ARG A 1227 -20.05 -47.32 19.12
CA ARG A 1227 -21.31 -47.47 19.86
C ARG A 1227 -21.75 -48.94 19.76
N PRO A 1228 -22.12 -49.57 20.90
CA PRO A 1228 -22.56 -50.96 20.92
C PRO A 1228 -23.85 -51.20 20.11
#